data_AF-E7FT80-F1
#
_entry.id   AF-E7FT80-F1
#
_cell.length_a   1.000
_cell.length_b   1.000
_cell.length_c   1.000
_cell.angle_alpha   90.00
_cell.angle_beta   90.00
_cell.angle_gamma   90.00
#
_symmetry.space_group_name_H-M   'P 1'
#
loop_
_entity.id
_entity.type
_entity.pdbx_description
1 polymer ?
#
loop_
_entity_poly.entity_id
_entity_poly.type
_entity_poly.pdbx_seq_one_letter_code
_entity_poly.pdbx_strand_id
1 'polypeptide(L)'
;MQDLVYTTDWLSDSTVFKVNTIDPHSDHHYYRNEAELKQHASSFVQSLNGNWKVSYVKDSNLRARDFYKQGFNESGFDSVKVPGHLELQGFGKPQYVNTQYPWDGSEFLRPDSIPQNHNAVASYIRHFTVNEGLKNKRTFISFKGASTAIYVWLNGHFIGYSEDSFTPDEFEITDFLQDGDNKLAVELWKFSSANWIEDQDFWRLSGLFRDVELFAIPSTHIKDINATATLTDDYDKGKLEIKLDAVGDDLSKKTARLTVYDLDEKPLLTQEIALGDSCSAFSAENLDVKFWSAEHPNLYSAKIQVFDGDDLLEVIPLDLGFRKFELKNGLMLLNGKRIIFKGVNRHEFDCRNGRSVTEEDMLWDIMFLKQHNINAVRTSHYPNQSRWYELCDQYGIYLIDETNLESHGSWQKLGECEPSWNIPENKEEWLDNCLFRADNMFQRDKNHASILIWSCGNESYAGTDIEAMADFFRKHDQTRIVHYEGVTWNREFDRITDIESRMYAKPDDIETYLKSNPEKPYISCEYMHAMGNSIGGMQLYTALEKYPQYQGGFIWDYIDQGILTSTEDGEEYLAYGGDFDDRPTDYEFCGDGIVLADRTVSPKASTVKDLYSNIKLRLENGKLTIRNDNLFAENDEYSFILKILADGRKVWESKPLEFAVAPGEEKMFEPDWGKVSEEGELVYEVSCLTKKDLPWAKAGFEICKAQEVIKSADLSLKTSQKKLTAVEGDFNIGVVGDDFSILLSKDKASLVSYQKNGKELIKRAPQLNFWRALTDNDRGAGSDFRFSQWEVAGKYAKKQDVEVKREENSITVTYTFRLALPSDVKCSVSYTIDANGKIIVCAKYPGTNGLAPLPEFGLEFALPKAMNQFAWYGLGPDESYLDRTAGAYLGLFESNAEKNKAPYLMPQETGNHMGTRNLRIYSEQGSGILLKAIDKPFEFSVLPVNTMELDAAKHHYELPQTHFTWVKVLAAQMGVGGDDSWGAPVHDEFLLPSENEYEVKFSIEAL
;
A
#
# COMPACT_ATOMS: atom_id res chain seq x y z
N MET A 1 1.23 45.78 -23.09
CA MET A 1 0.38 44.96 -22.22
C MET A 1 -0.40 45.90 -21.32
N GLN A 2 -1.71 45.72 -21.17
CA GLN A 2 -2.43 46.35 -20.06
C GLN A 2 -1.89 45.74 -18.77
N ASP A 3 -1.60 46.55 -17.75
CA ASP A 3 -1.27 46.05 -16.41
C ASP A 3 -2.49 45.28 -15.90
N LEU A 4 -2.48 43.96 -16.02
CA LEU A 4 -3.47 43.08 -15.40
C LEU A 4 -3.41 43.31 -13.89
N VAL A 5 -4.54 43.75 -13.32
CA VAL A 5 -4.67 43.92 -11.88
C VAL A 5 -5.12 42.58 -11.32
N TYR A 6 -4.25 41.91 -10.54
CA TYR A 6 -4.64 40.71 -9.82
C TYR A 6 -5.64 41.04 -8.70
N THR A 7 -6.52 40.09 -8.37
CA THR A 7 -7.42 40.17 -7.21
C THR A 7 -7.38 38.85 -6.43
N THR A 8 -7.63 38.93 -5.12
CA THR A 8 -7.81 37.75 -4.26
C THR A 8 -9.21 37.16 -4.34
N ASP A 9 -10.14 37.84 -5.03
CA ASP A 9 -11.52 37.36 -5.19
C ASP A 9 -11.58 36.04 -5.99
N TRP A 10 -10.57 35.74 -6.80
CA TRP A 10 -10.45 34.48 -7.55
C TRP A 10 -10.36 33.25 -6.65
N LEU A 11 -9.83 33.37 -5.43
CA LEU A 11 -9.70 32.25 -4.50
C LEU A 11 -11.05 31.67 -4.06
N SER A 12 -12.14 32.39 -4.27
CA SER A 12 -13.50 31.97 -3.95
C SER A 12 -14.44 32.19 -5.12
N ASP A 13 -13.94 31.97 -6.35
CA ASP A 13 -14.70 31.99 -7.59
C ASP A 13 -14.33 30.74 -8.39
N SER A 14 -15.16 29.69 -8.32
CA SER A 14 -14.88 28.40 -8.95
C SER A 14 -14.76 28.48 -10.48
N THR A 15 -15.22 29.59 -11.09
CA THR A 15 -15.09 29.83 -12.53
C THR A 15 -13.73 30.39 -12.93
N VAL A 16 -12.90 30.83 -11.96
CA VAL A 16 -11.56 31.36 -12.20
C VAL A 16 -10.53 30.50 -11.47
N PHE A 17 -10.16 29.39 -12.11
CA PHE A 17 -9.13 28.46 -11.62
C PHE A 17 -7.77 28.64 -12.31
N LYS A 18 -7.69 29.46 -13.36
CA LYS A 18 -6.43 29.78 -14.06
C LYS A 18 -6.45 31.16 -14.71
N VAL A 19 -5.30 31.84 -14.73
CA VAL A 19 -5.10 33.13 -15.42
C VAL A 19 -3.72 33.13 -16.06
N ASN A 20 -3.66 33.31 -17.38
CA ASN A 20 -2.43 33.34 -18.20
C ASN A 20 -1.59 32.05 -18.16
N THR A 21 -2.17 30.91 -17.77
CA THR A 21 -1.50 29.61 -17.90
C THR A 21 -1.43 29.21 -19.37
N ILE A 22 -0.41 28.44 -19.75
CA ILE A 22 -0.32 27.80 -21.06
C ILE A 22 -1.34 26.66 -21.15
N ASP A 23 -1.78 26.34 -22.38
CA ASP A 23 -2.64 25.19 -22.62
C ASP A 23 -1.88 23.88 -22.32
N PRO A 24 -2.53 22.86 -21.74
CA PRO A 24 -1.86 21.59 -21.44
C PRO A 24 -1.26 20.92 -22.67
N HIS A 25 -0.13 20.24 -22.48
CA HIS A 25 0.61 19.54 -23.53
C HIS A 25 1.34 18.30 -22.96
N SER A 26 1.88 17.45 -23.83
CA SER A 26 2.68 16.30 -23.39
C SER A 26 3.98 16.71 -22.71
N ASP A 27 4.40 15.93 -21.73
CA ASP A 27 5.56 16.17 -20.86
C ASP A 27 6.92 15.75 -21.46
N HIS A 28 6.95 15.59 -22.79
CA HIS A 28 8.10 15.04 -23.48
C HIS A 28 9.37 15.90 -23.31
N HIS A 29 10.49 15.24 -23.06
CA HIS A 29 11.79 15.90 -22.96
C HIS A 29 12.30 16.31 -24.33
N TYR A 30 13.03 17.43 -24.41
CA TYR A 30 13.65 17.88 -25.66
C TYR A 30 15.03 18.53 -25.41
N TYR A 31 15.91 18.34 -26.38
CA TYR A 31 17.33 18.67 -26.30
C TYR A 31 17.78 19.46 -27.53
N ARG A 32 18.82 20.27 -27.40
CA ARG A 32 19.35 21.04 -28.53
C ARG A 32 20.02 20.17 -29.58
N ASN A 33 20.63 19.07 -29.15
CA ASN A 33 21.43 18.19 -30.01
C ASN A 33 21.66 16.82 -29.35
N GLU A 34 22.25 15.91 -30.12
CA GLU A 34 22.58 14.55 -29.70
C GLU A 34 23.54 14.45 -28.51
N ALA A 35 24.41 15.44 -28.30
CA ALA A 35 25.36 15.41 -27.19
C ALA A 35 24.66 15.68 -25.85
N GLU A 36 23.69 16.60 -25.84
CA GLU A 36 22.84 16.88 -24.68
C GLU A 36 21.93 15.69 -24.35
N LEU A 37 21.31 15.07 -25.36
CA LEU A 37 20.49 13.87 -25.18
C LEU A 37 21.29 12.75 -24.48
N LYS A 38 22.52 12.47 -24.93
CA LYS A 38 23.39 11.44 -24.32
C LYS A 38 23.80 11.74 -22.88
N GLN A 39 23.75 13.00 -22.47
CA GLN A 39 24.06 13.44 -21.11
C GLN A 39 22.81 13.50 -20.24
N HIS A 40 21.61 13.32 -20.81
CA HIS A 40 20.33 13.55 -20.14
C HIS A 40 20.27 14.94 -19.48
N ALA A 41 20.83 15.93 -20.16
CA ALA A 41 20.92 17.31 -19.67
C ALA A 41 20.61 18.29 -20.80
N SER A 42 19.38 18.81 -20.82
CA SER A 42 18.95 19.78 -21.82
C SER A 42 19.43 21.19 -21.46
N SER A 43 20.07 21.87 -22.42
CA SER A 43 20.39 23.30 -22.24
C SER A 43 19.18 24.20 -22.35
N PHE A 44 17.99 23.66 -22.66
CA PHE A 44 16.73 24.38 -22.68
C PHE A 44 16.04 24.42 -21.32
N VAL A 45 16.48 23.64 -20.34
CA VAL A 45 15.86 23.55 -19.00
C VAL A 45 16.83 24.08 -17.94
N GLN A 46 16.28 24.78 -16.95
CA GLN A 46 16.99 25.28 -15.79
C GLN A 46 16.15 25.07 -14.54
N SER A 47 16.59 24.18 -13.64
CA SER A 47 15.94 24.01 -12.33
C SER A 47 16.05 25.28 -11.48
N LEU A 48 14.97 25.60 -10.77
CA LEU A 48 14.90 26.62 -9.72
C LEU A 48 14.79 26.00 -8.33
N ASN A 49 14.90 24.67 -8.20
CA ASN A 49 14.92 23.97 -6.93
C ASN A 49 16.05 24.46 -6.00
N GLY A 50 15.88 24.19 -4.72
CA GLY A 50 16.82 24.53 -3.65
C GLY A 50 16.20 25.48 -2.63
N ASN A 51 17.02 26.36 -2.06
CA ASN A 51 16.56 27.24 -0.99
C ASN A 51 15.89 28.49 -1.56
N TRP A 52 14.66 28.73 -1.10
CA TRP A 52 13.86 29.91 -1.38
C TRP A 52 13.67 30.71 -0.09
N LYS A 53 13.51 32.02 -0.22
CA LYS A 53 13.07 32.87 0.88
C LYS A 53 11.57 32.70 1.08
N VAL A 54 11.10 32.66 2.32
CA VAL A 54 9.66 32.53 2.61
C VAL A 54 9.24 33.41 3.79
N SER A 55 8.04 33.99 3.67
CA SER A 55 7.31 34.57 4.79
C SER A 55 5.96 33.87 4.90
N TYR A 56 5.69 33.24 6.03
CA TYR A 56 4.43 32.52 6.29
C TYR A 56 3.59 33.27 7.33
N VAL A 57 2.32 33.54 7.01
CA VAL A 57 1.37 34.16 7.94
C VAL A 57 0.09 33.33 8.03
N LYS A 58 -0.44 33.19 9.26
CA LYS A 58 -1.72 32.49 9.50
C LYS A 58 -2.94 33.35 9.16
N ASP A 59 -2.83 34.66 9.34
CA ASP A 59 -3.86 35.65 9.00
C ASP A 59 -3.47 36.30 7.67
N SER A 60 -4.29 36.07 6.63
CA SER A 60 -4.08 36.59 5.28
C SER A 60 -4.05 38.12 5.19
N ASN A 61 -4.55 38.84 6.20
CA ASN A 61 -4.45 40.29 6.28
C ASN A 61 -3.03 40.77 6.57
N LEU A 62 -2.20 39.93 7.19
CA LEU A 62 -0.81 40.21 7.56
C LEU A 62 0.18 39.84 6.47
N ARG A 63 -0.28 39.30 5.33
CA ARG A 63 0.60 38.87 4.24
C ARG A 63 1.43 40.03 3.70
N ALA A 64 2.62 39.73 3.20
CA ALA A 64 3.54 40.72 2.67
C ALA A 64 3.11 41.22 1.29
N ARG A 65 2.04 42.02 1.19
CA ARG A 65 1.37 42.40 -0.08
C ARG A 65 2.30 42.96 -1.15
N ASP A 66 3.39 43.61 -0.77
CA ASP A 66 4.32 44.29 -1.68
C ASP A 66 5.62 43.49 -1.95
N PHE A 67 5.72 42.24 -1.49
CA PHE A 67 6.94 41.42 -1.56
C PHE A 67 7.48 41.19 -2.98
N TYR A 68 6.57 41.21 -3.96
CA TYR A 68 6.87 41.03 -5.38
C TYR A 68 7.63 42.22 -6.01
N LYS A 69 7.60 43.40 -5.37
CA LYS A 69 8.29 44.60 -5.89
C LYS A 69 9.81 44.44 -5.79
N GLN A 70 10.54 44.89 -6.83
CA GLN A 70 12.01 44.74 -6.90
C GLN A 70 12.77 45.34 -5.70
N GLY A 71 12.31 46.47 -5.17
CA GLY A 71 12.96 47.16 -4.04
C GLY A 71 12.52 46.68 -2.65
N PHE A 72 11.72 45.61 -2.55
CA PHE A 72 11.24 45.10 -1.27
C PHE A 72 12.37 44.51 -0.43
N ASN A 73 12.38 44.80 0.87
CA ASN A 73 13.39 44.27 1.80
C ASN A 73 12.96 42.90 2.36
N GLU A 74 13.53 41.85 1.81
CA GLU A 74 13.30 40.44 2.19
C GLU A 74 14.27 39.90 3.25
N SER A 75 15.10 40.75 3.88
CA SER A 75 16.04 40.30 4.92
C SER A 75 15.37 39.66 6.15
N GLY A 76 14.08 39.93 6.37
CA GLY A 76 13.27 39.31 7.42
C GLY A 76 12.59 38.00 7.02
N PHE A 77 12.77 37.52 5.79
CA PHE A 77 12.18 36.25 5.35
C PHE A 77 13.06 35.08 5.77
N ASP A 78 12.40 34.02 6.22
CA ASP A 78 13.00 32.72 6.53
C ASP A 78 13.46 32.01 5.25
N SER A 79 13.95 30.78 5.37
CA SER A 79 14.37 29.94 4.25
C SER A 79 13.63 28.61 4.28
N VAL A 80 13.24 28.13 3.10
CA VAL A 80 12.56 26.84 2.88
C VAL A 80 13.18 26.14 1.69
N LYS A 81 13.13 24.81 1.65
CA LYS A 81 13.49 24.01 0.47
C LYS A 81 12.29 23.86 -0.45
N VAL A 82 12.56 23.98 -1.75
CA VAL A 82 11.64 23.70 -2.84
C VAL A 82 12.31 22.66 -3.76
N PRO A 83 11.67 21.52 -4.08
CA PRO A 83 10.35 21.10 -3.59
C PRO A 83 10.30 20.81 -2.08
N GLY A 84 9.13 20.98 -1.48
CA GLY A 84 8.83 20.53 -0.11
C GLY A 84 7.53 21.13 0.45
N HIS A 85 6.89 20.40 1.37
CA HIS A 85 5.75 20.92 2.12
C HIS A 85 6.17 21.90 3.22
N LEU A 86 5.37 22.95 3.43
CA LEU A 86 5.60 23.98 4.44
C LEU A 86 5.49 23.43 5.85
N GLU A 87 4.44 22.64 6.10
CA GLU A 87 4.13 22.06 7.41
C GLU A 87 5.27 21.18 7.95
N LEU A 88 5.95 20.44 7.07
CA LEU A 88 7.08 19.57 7.41
C LEU A 88 8.41 20.31 7.57
N GLN A 89 8.43 21.60 7.25
CA GLN A 89 9.59 22.49 7.38
C GLN A 89 9.40 23.53 8.51
N GLY A 90 8.39 23.35 9.36
CA GLY A 90 8.12 24.19 10.53
C GLY A 90 7.17 25.36 10.28
N PHE A 91 6.52 25.43 9.11
CA PHE A 91 5.58 26.49 8.76
C PHE A 91 4.14 25.96 8.71
N GLY A 92 3.33 26.31 9.71
CA GLY A 92 1.97 25.76 9.84
C GLY A 92 1.96 24.48 10.65
N LYS A 93 0.93 23.66 10.46
CA LYS A 93 0.76 22.35 11.11
C LYS A 93 0.11 21.39 10.10
N PRO A 94 0.58 20.14 9.99
CA PRO A 94 -0.14 19.09 9.26
C PRO A 94 -1.56 18.95 9.82
N GLN A 95 -2.52 18.64 8.95
CA GLN A 95 -3.89 18.30 9.34
C GLN A 95 -4.34 17.10 8.53
N TYR A 96 -4.86 16.07 9.20
CA TYR A 96 -5.41 14.89 8.55
C TYR A 96 -6.91 14.81 8.77
N VAL A 97 -7.65 14.69 7.67
CA VAL A 97 -9.11 14.49 7.64
C VAL A 97 -9.45 13.58 6.47
N ASN A 98 -10.45 12.73 6.64
CA ASN A 98 -10.99 11.84 5.61
C ASN A 98 -12.08 12.57 4.79
N THR A 99 -13.36 12.44 5.20
CA THR A 99 -14.51 12.96 4.43
C THR A 99 -14.88 14.40 4.79
N GLN A 100 -14.40 14.91 5.92
CA GLN A 100 -14.74 16.26 6.38
C GLN A 100 -13.76 17.28 5.80
N TYR A 101 -14.29 18.40 5.29
CA TYR A 101 -13.44 19.51 4.90
C TYR A 101 -12.65 20.06 6.12
N PRO A 102 -11.41 20.55 5.93
CA PRO A 102 -10.50 20.89 7.04
C PRO A 102 -10.99 22.01 7.97
N TRP A 103 -11.98 22.79 7.53
CA TRP A 103 -12.59 23.87 8.31
C TRP A 103 -13.87 23.46 9.05
N ASP A 104 -14.30 22.20 8.98
CA ASP A 104 -15.56 21.77 9.61
C ASP A 104 -15.60 22.12 11.11
N GLY A 105 -16.78 22.55 11.57
CA GLY A 105 -17.01 23.05 12.93
C GLY A 105 -16.36 24.41 13.26
N SER A 106 -15.39 24.89 12.47
CA SER A 106 -14.72 26.19 12.71
C SER A 106 -15.40 27.36 11.99
N GLU A 107 -15.79 27.15 10.73
CA GLU A 107 -16.53 28.11 9.92
C GLU A 107 -17.65 27.38 9.14
N PHE A 108 -18.83 27.99 9.05
CA PHE A 108 -19.90 27.46 8.19
C PHE A 108 -19.67 27.94 6.76
N LEU A 109 -19.25 27.03 5.88
CA LEU A 109 -18.95 27.32 4.48
C LEU A 109 -19.78 26.43 3.54
N ARG A 110 -20.00 26.93 2.34
CA ARG A 110 -20.58 26.19 1.20
C ARG A 110 -19.79 26.51 -0.05
N PRO A 111 -19.70 25.57 -1.01
CA PRO A 111 -19.06 25.83 -2.28
C PRO A 111 -19.62 27.11 -2.91
N ASP A 112 -18.78 28.01 -3.41
CA ASP A 112 -17.30 27.99 -3.55
C ASP A 112 -16.56 28.82 -2.47
N SER A 113 -17.22 29.12 -1.35
CA SER A 113 -16.64 29.95 -0.28
C SER A 113 -15.44 29.31 0.41
N ILE A 114 -14.50 30.13 0.88
CA ILE A 114 -13.28 29.70 1.58
C ILE A 114 -13.19 30.29 3.00
N PRO A 115 -12.41 29.67 3.92
CA PRO A 115 -12.20 30.20 5.26
C PRO A 115 -11.67 31.64 5.25
N GLN A 116 -12.27 32.52 6.04
CA GLN A 116 -11.85 33.93 6.10
C GLN A 116 -10.91 34.21 7.28
N ASN A 117 -11.02 33.43 8.37
CA ASN A 117 -10.25 33.68 9.59
C ASN A 117 -8.95 32.85 9.63
N HIS A 118 -8.89 31.74 8.89
CA HIS A 118 -7.82 30.73 8.97
C HIS A 118 -7.29 30.29 7.61
N ASN A 119 -7.14 31.21 6.65
CA ASN A 119 -6.49 30.94 5.38
C ASN A 119 -5.04 31.46 5.39
N ALA A 120 -4.10 30.54 5.63
CA ALA A 120 -2.69 30.88 5.70
C ALA A 120 -2.10 31.19 4.32
N VAL A 121 -1.11 32.09 4.30
CA VAL A 121 -0.46 32.55 3.07
C VAL A 121 1.06 32.44 3.21
N ALA A 122 1.71 31.90 2.20
CA ALA A 122 3.16 31.84 2.08
C ALA A 122 3.65 32.69 0.91
N SER A 123 4.47 33.70 1.20
CA SER A 123 5.11 34.56 0.20
C SER A 123 6.55 34.08 -0.03
N TYR A 124 6.80 33.46 -1.19
CA TYR A 124 8.10 32.92 -1.59
C TYR A 124 8.88 33.89 -2.48
N ILE A 125 10.20 33.97 -2.30
CA ILE A 125 11.09 34.73 -3.19
C ILE A 125 12.28 33.86 -3.61
N ARG A 126 12.56 33.88 -4.92
CA ARG A 126 13.76 33.31 -5.51
C ARG A 126 14.43 34.30 -6.44
N HIS A 127 15.71 34.54 -6.16
CA HIS A 127 16.62 35.22 -7.07
C HIS A 127 17.33 34.20 -7.95
N PHE A 128 17.39 34.48 -9.25
CA PHE A 128 18.07 33.62 -10.23
C PHE A 128 18.65 34.42 -11.39
N THR A 129 19.65 33.83 -12.05
CA THR A 129 20.16 34.33 -13.34
C THR A 129 19.78 33.34 -14.43
N VAL A 130 19.32 33.83 -15.57
CA VAL A 130 18.99 32.99 -16.73
C VAL A 130 20.27 32.37 -17.30
N ASN A 131 20.30 31.04 -17.40
CA ASN A 131 21.40 30.29 -17.99
C ASN A 131 21.56 30.64 -19.47
N GLU A 132 22.79 30.57 -19.99
CA GLU A 132 23.11 30.92 -21.39
C GLU A 132 22.25 30.16 -22.41
N GLY A 133 21.82 28.94 -22.10
CA GLY A 133 20.99 28.12 -22.97
C GLY A 133 19.60 28.70 -23.24
N LEU A 134 19.04 29.48 -22.30
CA LEU A 134 17.69 30.05 -22.35
C LEU A 134 17.69 31.50 -22.87
N LYS A 135 18.84 32.19 -22.89
CA LYS A 135 18.91 33.61 -23.28
C LYS A 135 18.42 33.85 -24.71
N ASN A 136 17.67 34.95 -24.89
CA ASN A 136 17.09 35.39 -26.16
C ASN A 136 16.14 34.34 -26.80
N LYS A 137 15.48 33.52 -25.98
CA LYS A 137 14.47 32.55 -26.41
C LYS A 137 13.14 32.83 -25.73
N ARG A 138 12.07 32.33 -26.33
CA ARG A 138 10.78 32.26 -25.64
C ARG A 138 10.94 31.32 -24.46
N THR A 139 10.69 31.86 -23.26
CA THR A 139 11.01 31.21 -21.98
C THR A 139 9.76 31.19 -21.11
N PHE A 140 9.60 30.07 -20.41
CA PHE A 140 8.46 29.75 -19.58
C PHE A 140 8.95 29.32 -18.19
N ILE A 141 8.06 29.38 -17.22
CA ILE A 141 8.25 28.78 -15.89
C ILE A 141 7.18 27.72 -15.67
N SER A 142 7.58 26.57 -15.12
CA SER A 142 6.72 25.44 -14.77
C SER A 142 6.81 25.17 -13.28
N PHE A 143 5.66 25.13 -12.60
CA PHE A 143 5.51 24.61 -11.25
C PHE A 143 4.88 23.22 -11.37
N LYS A 144 5.65 22.15 -11.16
CA LYS A 144 5.18 20.77 -11.40
C LYS A 144 4.14 20.28 -10.37
N GLY A 145 3.90 21.06 -9.33
CA GLY A 145 2.92 20.78 -8.27
C GLY A 145 3.04 21.79 -7.14
N ALA A 146 1.97 22.54 -6.91
CA ALA A 146 1.88 23.56 -5.88
C ALA A 146 0.53 23.45 -5.18
N SER A 147 0.52 23.19 -3.87
CA SER A 147 -0.73 23.03 -3.13
C SER A 147 -0.99 24.22 -2.19
N THR A 148 -2.10 24.96 -2.30
CA THR A 148 -3.26 24.71 -3.19
C THR A 148 -3.40 25.71 -4.35
N ALA A 149 -3.24 27.01 -4.13
CA ALA A 149 -3.34 28.01 -5.20
C ALA A 149 -2.15 28.98 -5.22
N ILE A 150 -1.68 29.35 -6.41
CA ILE A 150 -0.51 30.22 -6.58
C ILE A 150 -0.82 31.48 -7.39
N TYR A 151 -0.23 32.59 -6.95
CA TYR A 151 -0.07 33.81 -7.75
C TYR A 151 1.41 34.03 -8.04
N VAL A 152 1.74 34.36 -9.29
CA VAL A 152 3.14 34.45 -9.74
C VAL A 152 3.47 35.86 -10.22
N TRP A 153 4.61 36.38 -9.77
CA TRP A 153 5.20 37.62 -10.27
C TRP A 153 6.65 37.44 -10.65
N LEU A 154 7.08 38.14 -11.70
CA LEU A 154 8.48 38.22 -12.11
C LEU A 154 8.88 39.68 -12.24
N ASN A 155 9.97 40.06 -11.55
CA ASN A 155 10.55 41.39 -11.61
C ASN A 155 9.56 42.53 -11.31
N GLY A 156 8.53 42.27 -10.51
CA GLY A 156 7.47 43.22 -10.14
C GLY A 156 6.20 43.16 -10.99
N HIS A 157 6.19 42.35 -12.06
CA HIS A 157 5.05 42.19 -12.96
C HIS A 157 4.24 40.95 -12.60
N PHE A 158 2.91 41.07 -12.59
CA PHE A 158 2.03 39.93 -12.40
C PHE A 158 2.04 39.05 -13.66
N ILE A 159 2.26 37.76 -13.47
CA ILE A 159 2.36 36.76 -14.53
C ILE A 159 1.05 35.99 -14.66
N GLY A 160 0.56 35.39 -13.57
CA GLY A 160 -0.64 34.56 -13.62
C GLY A 160 -1.07 33.95 -12.29
N TYR A 161 -2.11 33.12 -12.37
CA TYR A 161 -2.79 32.45 -11.27
C TYR A 161 -3.16 31.01 -11.67
N SER A 162 -3.17 30.06 -10.74
CA SER A 162 -3.65 28.69 -10.99
C SER A 162 -4.13 27.93 -9.75
N GLU A 163 -5.02 26.95 -9.97
CA GLU A 163 -5.64 26.03 -9.01
C GLU A 163 -5.71 24.57 -9.55
N ASP A 164 -4.59 23.85 -9.58
CA ASP A 164 -4.56 22.37 -9.65
C ASP A 164 -3.28 21.86 -8.98
N SER A 165 -3.42 21.24 -7.80
CA SER A 165 -2.26 20.89 -6.99
C SER A 165 -1.33 19.86 -7.64
N PHE A 166 -1.83 19.00 -8.53
CA PHE A 166 -1.16 17.76 -8.93
C PHE A 166 -0.78 17.67 -10.42
N THR A 167 -1.05 18.71 -11.20
CA THR A 167 -0.57 18.85 -12.58
C THR A 167 0.27 20.14 -12.73
N PRO A 168 1.07 20.28 -13.80
CA PRO A 168 1.93 21.46 -13.96
C PRO A 168 1.15 22.75 -14.22
N ASP A 169 1.56 23.82 -13.53
CA ASP A 169 1.15 25.20 -13.80
C ASP A 169 2.25 25.94 -14.56
N GLU A 170 1.98 26.32 -15.81
CA GLU A 170 3.00 26.89 -16.69
C GLU A 170 2.65 28.27 -17.23
N PHE A 171 3.63 29.18 -17.27
CA PHE A 171 3.45 30.56 -17.69
C PHE A 171 4.56 31.04 -18.62
N GLU A 172 4.23 31.78 -19.69
CA GLU A 172 5.23 32.46 -20.52
C GLU A 172 5.78 33.70 -19.80
N ILE A 173 7.11 33.79 -19.67
CA ILE A 173 7.79 34.86 -18.92
C ILE A 173 8.78 35.66 -19.76
N THR A 174 8.89 35.36 -21.07
CA THR A 174 9.87 35.94 -22.01
C THR A 174 10.03 37.44 -21.86
N ASP A 175 8.93 38.19 -21.91
CA ASP A 175 8.93 39.66 -21.95
C ASP A 175 9.20 40.31 -20.58
N PHE A 176 9.25 39.53 -19.51
CA PHE A 176 9.42 39.98 -18.13
C PHE A 176 10.81 39.68 -17.56
N LEU A 177 11.62 38.89 -18.27
CA LEU A 177 13.00 38.60 -17.91
C LEU A 177 13.90 39.82 -18.11
N GLN A 178 14.91 39.95 -17.26
CA GLN A 178 15.95 40.97 -17.36
C GLN A 178 17.35 40.36 -17.35
N ASP A 179 18.33 41.10 -17.86
CA ASP A 179 19.73 40.70 -17.82
C ASP A 179 20.24 40.63 -16.38
N GLY A 180 20.95 39.54 -16.05
CA GLY A 180 21.51 39.33 -14.73
C GLY A 180 20.48 38.74 -13.75
N ASP A 181 20.33 39.39 -12.60
CA ASP A 181 19.49 38.91 -11.50
C ASP A 181 18.00 39.14 -11.79
N ASN A 182 17.20 38.09 -11.62
CA ASN A 182 15.75 38.11 -11.77
C ASN A 182 15.11 37.72 -10.44
N LYS A 183 14.08 38.46 -10.03
CA LYS A 183 13.32 38.21 -8.81
C LYS A 183 11.98 37.54 -9.16
N LEU A 184 11.87 36.26 -8.86
CA LEU A 184 10.61 35.52 -8.86
C LEU A 184 9.96 35.63 -7.49
N ALA A 185 8.68 35.97 -7.46
CA ALA A 185 7.88 36.04 -6.26
C ALA A 185 6.60 35.22 -6.45
N VAL A 186 6.29 34.34 -5.50
CA VAL A 186 5.11 33.46 -5.56
C VAL A 186 4.32 33.60 -4.27
N GLU A 187 3.03 33.93 -4.35
CA GLU A 187 2.12 33.94 -3.20
C GLU A 187 1.27 32.69 -3.26
N LEU A 188 1.47 31.79 -2.31
CA LEU A 188 0.73 30.53 -2.19
C LEU A 188 -0.31 30.65 -1.09
N TRP A 189 -1.54 30.24 -1.41
CA TRP A 189 -2.67 30.23 -0.48
C TRP A 189 -3.00 28.80 -0.07
N LYS A 190 -3.23 28.59 1.22
CA LYS A 190 -3.57 27.28 1.79
C LYS A 190 -4.96 26.81 1.36
N PHE A 191 -5.92 27.74 1.31
CA PHE A 191 -7.28 27.45 0.88
C PHE A 191 -7.73 28.31 -0.31
N SER A 192 -8.36 27.67 -1.29
CA SER A 192 -9.04 28.29 -2.44
C SER A 192 -10.27 27.46 -2.85
N SER A 193 -10.94 27.80 -3.95
CA SER A 193 -12.06 27.02 -4.49
C SER A 193 -11.67 25.57 -4.80
N ALA A 194 -10.43 25.30 -5.19
CA ALA A 194 -9.95 23.95 -5.48
C ALA A 194 -10.08 22.99 -4.30
N ASN A 195 -9.99 23.44 -3.05
CA ASN A 195 -10.12 22.53 -1.89
C ASN A 195 -11.49 21.85 -1.80
N TRP A 196 -12.51 22.39 -2.45
CA TRP A 196 -13.83 21.74 -2.54
C TRP A 196 -13.83 20.47 -3.41
N ILE A 197 -12.88 20.36 -4.35
CA ILE A 197 -12.68 19.22 -5.25
C ILE A 197 -11.30 18.56 -5.10
N GLU A 198 -10.60 18.84 -4.00
CA GLU A 198 -9.35 18.20 -3.54
C GLU A 198 -9.52 17.69 -2.09
N ASP A 199 -10.61 16.94 -1.88
CA ASP A 199 -11.04 16.40 -0.59
C ASP A 199 -10.63 14.95 -0.37
N GLN A 200 -9.51 14.50 -0.96
CA GLN A 200 -8.98 13.15 -0.77
C GLN A 200 -8.76 12.80 0.71
N ASP A 201 -8.89 11.53 1.06
CA ASP A 201 -8.50 11.00 2.37
C ASP A 201 -6.97 11.01 2.57
N PHE A 202 -6.42 12.17 2.93
CA PHE A 202 -4.98 12.36 3.11
C PHE A 202 -4.62 13.53 4.02
N TRP A 203 -3.32 13.76 4.20
CA TRP A 203 -2.82 14.97 4.85
C TRP A 203 -3.05 16.24 4.01
N ARG A 204 -3.72 17.22 4.60
CA ARG A 204 -3.87 18.59 4.10
C ARG A 204 -2.57 19.40 4.31
N LEU A 205 -1.56 19.11 3.49
CA LEU A 205 -0.28 19.85 3.43
C LEU A 205 -0.29 20.89 2.32
N SER A 206 0.52 21.95 2.45
CA SER A 206 0.65 23.02 1.46
C SER A 206 2.11 23.26 1.08
N GLY A 207 2.35 23.96 -0.03
CA GLY A 207 3.69 24.35 -0.48
C GLY A 207 3.97 24.06 -1.94
N LEU A 208 5.13 24.51 -2.42
CA LEU A 208 5.69 24.14 -3.72
C LEU A 208 6.34 22.76 -3.55
N PHE A 209 5.55 21.69 -3.71
CA PHE A 209 5.91 20.34 -3.26
C PHE A 209 6.48 19.43 -4.37
N ARG A 210 6.42 19.88 -5.63
CA ARG A 210 7.18 19.31 -6.76
C ARG A 210 8.07 20.36 -7.39
N ASP A 211 8.88 19.94 -8.35
CA ASP A 211 9.92 20.75 -8.98
C ASP A 211 9.42 22.08 -9.55
N VAL A 212 10.30 23.08 -9.51
CA VAL A 212 10.10 24.36 -10.20
C VAL A 212 11.23 24.55 -11.20
N GLU A 213 10.90 24.82 -12.45
CA GLU A 213 11.89 24.96 -13.52
C GLU A 213 11.55 26.06 -14.51
N LEU A 214 12.59 26.60 -15.15
CA LEU A 214 12.47 27.38 -16.37
C LEU A 214 12.72 26.48 -17.56
N PHE A 215 11.95 26.65 -18.62
CA PHE A 215 12.25 26.02 -19.90
C PHE A 215 12.14 27.03 -21.04
N ALA A 216 12.94 26.83 -22.09
CA ALA A 216 12.91 27.70 -23.27
C ALA A 216 12.77 26.88 -24.55
N ILE A 217 11.93 27.36 -25.46
CA ILE A 217 11.69 26.67 -26.72
C ILE A 217 12.65 27.17 -27.82
N PRO A 218 13.08 26.29 -28.74
CA PRO A 218 13.78 26.71 -29.96
C PRO A 218 12.89 27.56 -30.89
N SER A 219 13.48 28.11 -31.97
CA SER A 219 12.74 28.93 -32.94
C SER A 219 11.62 28.17 -33.67
N THR A 220 11.76 26.85 -33.74
CA THR A 220 10.70 25.91 -34.13
C THR A 220 10.73 24.79 -33.10
N HIS A 221 9.58 24.50 -32.49
CA HIS A 221 9.44 23.56 -31.39
C HIS A 221 8.20 22.69 -31.61
N ILE A 222 8.31 21.39 -31.32
CA ILE A 222 7.14 20.53 -31.20
C ILE A 222 6.55 20.73 -29.81
N LYS A 223 5.44 21.48 -29.71
CA LYS A 223 4.84 21.79 -28.41
C LYS A 223 3.99 20.65 -27.85
N ASP A 224 3.47 19.76 -28.70
CA ASP A 224 2.69 18.61 -28.25
C ASP A 224 2.91 17.39 -29.16
N ILE A 225 2.90 16.22 -28.54
CA ILE A 225 3.07 14.92 -29.19
C ILE A 225 1.96 13.99 -28.72
N ASN A 226 1.22 13.41 -29.67
CA ASN A 226 0.33 12.28 -29.43
C ASN A 226 0.86 11.06 -30.20
N ALA A 227 1.46 10.13 -29.46
CA ALA A 227 2.04 8.90 -29.96
C ALA A 227 1.15 7.70 -29.63
N THR A 228 0.63 7.06 -30.66
CA THR A 228 -0.16 5.82 -30.57
C THR A 228 0.66 4.65 -31.13
N ALA A 229 1.23 3.84 -30.24
CA ALA A 229 1.90 2.58 -30.58
C ALA A 229 0.99 1.40 -30.23
N THR A 230 0.23 0.92 -31.22
CA THR A 230 -0.78 -0.14 -31.04
C THR A 230 -0.50 -1.38 -31.90
N LEU A 231 -1.43 -2.34 -31.89
CA LEU A 231 -1.34 -3.57 -32.67
C LEU A 231 -2.40 -3.64 -33.76
N THR A 232 -2.15 -4.44 -34.79
CA THR A 232 -3.14 -4.87 -35.78
C THR A 232 -4.28 -5.67 -35.12
N ASP A 233 -5.41 -5.82 -35.82
CA ASP A 233 -6.63 -6.46 -35.27
C ASP A 233 -6.47 -7.96 -34.96
N ASP A 234 -5.47 -8.60 -35.55
CA ASP A 234 -5.02 -9.97 -35.30
C ASP A 234 -3.93 -10.08 -34.23
N TYR A 235 -3.50 -8.96 -33.66
CA TYR A 235 -2.49 -8.87 -32.58
C TYR A 235 -1.13 -9.48 -32.94
N ASP A 236 -0.67 -9.35 -34.19
CA ASP A 236 0.60 -9.95 -34.64
C ASP A 236 1.64 -8.91 -35.09
N LYS A 237 1.22 -7.69 -35.43
CA LYS A 237 2.09 -6.60 -35.90
C LYS A 237 1.80 -5.28 -35.22
N GLY A 238 2.81 -4.43 -35.19
CA GLY A 238 2.73 -3.07 -34.68
C GLY A 238 2.15 -2.09 -35.69
N LYS A 239 1.38 -1.13 -35.18
CA LYS A 239 0.89 0.06 -35.88
C LYS A 239 1.30 1.29 -35.08
N LEU A 240 1.93 2.24 -35.75
CA LEU A 240 2.44 3.48 -35.16
C LEU A 240 1.79 4.67 -35.84
N GLU A 241 1.25 5.59 -35.05
CA GLU A 241 0.89 6.93 -35.47
C GLU A 241 1.48 7.92 -34.47
N ILE A 242 2.22 8.93 -34.93
CA ILE A 242 2.73 10.01 -34.08
C ILE A 242 2.30 11.33 -34.69
N LYS A 243 1.43 12.05 -33.98
CA LYS A 243 0.95 13.38 -34.34
C LYS A 243 1.77 14.44 -33.62
N LEU A 244 2.18 15.46 -34.36
CA LEU A 244 2.98 16.59 -33.89
C LEU A 244 2.19 17.88 -34.06
N ASP A 245 2.11 18.65 -32.98
CA ASP A 245 1.72 20.07 -33.04
C ASP A 245 2.97 20.93 -32.84
N ALA A 246 3.26 21.79 -33.82
CA ALA A 246 4.50 22.56 -33.88
C ALA A 246 4.22 24.06 -33.85
N VAL A 247 5.13 24.81 -33.24
CA VAL A 247 5.10 26.27 -33.21
C VAL A 247 6.42 26.84 -33.72
N GLY A 248 6.35 27.93 -34.48
CA GLY A 248 7.52 28.61 -35.04
C GLY A 248 7.19 29.33 -36.35
N ASP A 249 8.16 30.09 -36.85
CA ASP A 249 8.01 30.79 -38.13
C ASP A 249 8.34 29.86 -39.31
N ASP A 250 7.64 30.07 -40.44
CA ASP A 250 7.88 29.35 -41.70
C ASP A 250 7.86 27.80 -41.55
N LEU A 251 6.94 27.24 -40.75
CA LEU A 251 6.87 25.78 -40.47
C LEU A 251 6.93 24.91 -41.73
N SER A 252 6.28 25.34 -42.81
CA SER A 252 6.31 24.65 -44.13
C SER A 252 7.70 24.45 -44.75
N LYS A 253 8.73 25.17 -44.27
CA LYS A 253 10.13 25.02 -44.69
C LYS A 253 10.97 24.18 -43.73
N LYS A 254 10.41 23.81 -42.58
CA LYS A 254 11.06 22.97 -41.57
C LYS A 254 10.68 21.52 -41.78
N THR A 255 11.55 20.60 -41.38
CA THR A 255 11.27 19.16 -41.45
C THR A 255 11.41 18.51 -40.08
N ALA A 256 10.63 17.47 -39.85
CA ALA A 256 10.79 16.57 -38.72
C ALA A 256 11.17 15.18 -39.24
N ARG A 257 12.19 14.58 -38.63
CA ARG A 257 12.63 13.21 -38.91
C ARG A 257 12.38 12.32 -37.70
N LEU A 258 11.60 11.27 -37.89
CA LEU A 258 11.42 10.19 -36.92
C LEU A 258 12.38 9.06 -37.24
N THR A 259 13.12 8.58 -36.24
CA THR A 259 13.80 7.28 -36.29
C THR A 259 13.33 6.44 -35.11
N VAL A 260 12.80 5.26 -35.38
CA VAL A 260 12.46 4.26 -34.35
C VAL A 260 13.52 3.17 -34.38
N TYR A 261 14.03 2.79 -33.22
CA TYR A 261 15.03 1.75 -33.04
C TYR A 261 14.37 0.49 -32.48
N ASP A 262 14.82 -0.68 -32.94
CA ASP A 262 14.43 -1.97 -32.36
C ASP A 262 15.10 -2.20 -31.00
N LEU A 263 14.77 -3.32 -30.35
CA LEU A 263 15.30 -3.69 -29.03
C LEU A 263 16.82 -4.01 -29.03
N ASP A 264 17.44 -4.13 -30.22
CA ASP A 264 18.89 -4.27 -30.41
C ASP A 264 19.55 -2.92 -30.78
N GLU A 265 18.83 -1.80 -30.64
CA GLU A 265 19.23 -0.44 -31.01
C GLU A 265 19.51 -0.23 -32.51
N LYS A 266 18.92 -1.03 -33.39
CA LYS A 266 19.03 -0.86 -34.85
C LYS A 266 17.82 -0.09 -35.40
N PRO A 267 17.98 0.77 -36.43
CA PRO A 267 16.84 1.47 -37.01
C PRO A 267 15.79 0.51 -37.59
N LEU A 268 14.59 0.52 -37.02
CA LEU A 268 13.40 -0.20 -37.47
C LEU A 268 12.62 0.61 -38.52
N LEU A 269 12.51 1.92 -38.30
CA LEU A 269 11.79 2.85 -39.16
C LEU A 269 12.54 4.18 -39.23
N THR A 270 12.57 4.81 -40.41
CA THR A 270 12.94 6.22 -40.54
C THR A 270 12.01 6.90 -41.52
N GLN A 271 11.41 8.01 -41.08
CA GLN A 271 10.53 8.84 -41.89
C GLN A 271 10.91 10.31 -41.73
N GLU A 272 10.67 11.10 -42.76
CA GLU A 272 10.86 12.54 -42.73
C GLU A 272 9.65 13.21 -43.35
N ILE A 273 9.13 14.23 -42.67
CA ILE A 273 7.96 15.01 -43.11
C ILE A 273 8.28 16.49 -43.03
N ALA A 274 7.62 17.29 -43.88
CA ALA A 274 7.58 18.74 -43.68
C ALA A 274 6.63 19.05 -42.51
N LEU A 275 6.99 20.04 -41.69
CA LEU A 275 6.08 20.59 -40.68
C LEU A 275 5.07 21.51 -41.36
N GLY A 276 3.89 21.66 -40.75
CA GLY A 276 2.83 22.54 -41.24
C GLY A 276 2.19 23.33 -40.11
N ASP A 277 1.39 24.34 -40.48
CA ASP A 277 0.63 25.18 -39.52
C ASP A 277 -0.51 24.40 -38.83
N SER A 278 -0.75 23.16 -39.27
CA SER A 278 -1.68 22.19 -38.70
C SER A 278 -0.93 20.94 -38.23
N CYS A 279 -1.59 20.08 -37.46
CA CYS A 279 -1.06 18.78 -37.03
C CYS A 279 -0.36 18.02 -38.18
N SER A 280 0.93 17.72 -37.99
CA SER A 280 1.74 16.87 -38.87
C SER A 280 1.77 15.45 -38.30
N ALA A 281 1.98 14.41 -39.11
CA ALA A 281 1.95 13.04 -38.60
C ALA A 281 2.92 12.09 -39.30
N PHE A 282 3.54 11.21 -38.50
CA PHE A 282 4.19 9.99 -38.96
C PHE A 282 3.22 8.82 -38.84
N SER A 283 3.28 7.89 -39.79
CA SER A 283 2.47 6.67 -39.71
C SER A 283 3.18 5.48 -40.32
N ALA A 284 3.08 4.33 -39.65
CA ALA A 284 3.58 3.05 -40.13
C ALA A 284 2.68 1.92 -39.64
N GLU A 285 2.52 0.89 -40.47
CA GLU A 285 1.74 -0.31 -40.15
C GLU A 285 2.55 -1.56 -40.49
N ASN A 286 2.12 -2.70 -39.96
CA ASN A 286 2.77 -4.00 -40.16
C ASN A 286 4.23 -4.06 -39.67
N LEU A 287 4.55 -3.31 -38.61
CA LEU A 287 5.88 -3.32 -37.99
C LEU A 287 6.11 -4.65 -37.27
N ASP A 288 7.30 -5.22 -37.43
CA ASP A 288 7.68 -6.43 -36.70
C ASP A 288 8.20 -6.05 -35.32
N VAL A 289 7.33 -6.12 -34.32
CA VAL A 289 7.60 -5.64 -32.95
C VAL A 289 7.30 -6.72 -31.91
N LYS A 290 7.97 -6.61 -30.76
CA LYS A 290 7.61 -7.30 -29.53
C LYS A 290 6.67 -6.42 -28.73
N PHE A 291 5.61 -7.01 -28.19
CA PHE A 291 4.57 -6.23 -27.53
C PHE A 291 4.98 -5.86 -26.12
N TRP A 292 4.50 -4.70 -25.68
CA TRP A 292 4.63 -4.24 -24.31
C TRP A 292 3.56 -4.91 -23.42
N SER A 293 3.96 -5.31 -22.23
CA SER A 293 3.11 -5.79 -21.13
C SER A 293 3.85 -5.65 -19.80
N ALA A 294 3.17 -5.83 -18.67
CA ALA A 294 3.84 -5.85 -17.35
C ALA A 294 4.83 -7.02 -17.18
N GLU A 295 4.63 -8.10 -17.95
CA GLU A 295 5.49 -9.29 -17.95
C GLU A 295 6.73 -9.09 -18.84
N HIS A 296 6.55 -8.40 -19.97
CA HIS A 296 7.58 -8.08 -20.94
C HIS A 296 7.48 -6.59 -21.33
N PRO A 297 8.15 -5.69 -20.58
CA PRO A 297 8.08 -4.24 -20.81
C PRO A 297 8.98 -3.82 -22.00
N ASN A 298 8.69 -4.36 -23.19
CA ASN A 298 9.44 -4.05 -24.40
C ASN A 298 9.17 -2.59 -24.81
N LEU A 299 10.17 -1.73 -24.66
CA LEU A 299 10.13 -0.32 -25.08
C LEU A 299 11.05 -0.10 -26.27
N TYR A 300 10.51 0.51 -27.32
CA TYR A 300 11.25 0.89 -28.51
C TYR A 300 11.65 2.34 -28.39
N SER A 301 12.95 2.62 -28.38
CA SER A 301 13.43 4.00 -28.40
C SER A 301 13.09 4.64 -29.75
N ALA A 302 12.47 5.80 -29.72
CA ALA A 302 12.21 6.64 -30.86
C ALA A 302 12.83 8.01 -30.67
N LYS A 303 13.20 8.64 -31.78
CA LYS A 303 13.79 9.97 -31.78
C LYS A 303 13.17 10.80 -32.88
N ILE A 304 12.69 11.98 -32.52
CA ILE A 304 12.23 13.00 -33.45
C ILE A 304 13.29 14.10 -33.49
N GLN A 305 13.72 14.47 -34.69
CA GLN A 305 14.69 15.53 -34.93
C GLN A 305 14.05 16.61 -35.80
N VAL A 306 14.10 17.87 -35.36
CA VAL A 306 13.54 19.00 -36.11
C VAL A 306 14.66 19.78 -36.77
N PHE A 307 14.51 20.07 -38.06
CA PHE A 307 15.51 20.73 -38.89
C PHE A 307 14.99 22.00 -39.57
N ASP A 308 15.90 22.96 -39.73
CA ASP A 308 15.79 24.09 -40.66
C ASP A 308 16.85 23.93 -41.76
N GLY A 309 16.47 23.35 -42.90
CA GLY A 309 17.46 22.89 -43.87
C GLY A 309 18.36 21.81 -43.27
N ASP A 310 19.66 22.10 -43.13
CA ASP A 310 20.64 21.19 -42.53
C ASP A 310 20.89 21.45 -41.03
N ASP A 311 20.32 22.54 -40.48
CA ASP A 311 20.52 22.93 -39.10
C ASP A 311 19.55 22.19 -38.18
N LEU A 312 20.09 21.38 -37.26
CA LEU A 312 19.31 20.70 -36.22
C LEU A 312 18.90 21.70 -35.12
N LEU A 313 17.59 21.81 -34.89
CA LEU A 313 17.02 22.74 -33.91
C LEU A 313 16.67 22.06 -32.59
N GLU A 314 16.21 20.81 -32.66
CA GLU A 314 15.62 20.09 -31.54
C GLU A 314 15.73 18.57 -31.74
N VAL A 315 15.94 17.84 -30.64
CA VAL A 315 15.93 16.38 -30.56
C VAL A 315 15.03 15.95 -29.41
N ILE A 316 14.05 15.10 -29.71
CA ILE A 316 13.04 14.60 -28.76
C ILE A 316 13.16 13.08 -28.68
N PRO A 317 13.59 12.49 -27.54
CA PRO A 317 13.46 11.07 -27.30
C PRO A 317 12.01 10.71 -26.90
N LEU A 318 11.55 9.55 -27.32
CA LEU A 318 10.30 8.93 -26.91
C LEU A 318 10.53 7.43 -26.68
N ASP A 319 9.86 6.86 -25.71
CA ASP A 319 9.78 5.40 -25.55
C ASP A 319 8.42 4.91 -26.02
N LEU A 320 8.42 3.92 -26.91
CA LEU A 320 7.20 3.39 -27.53
C LEU A 320 6.96 1.95 -27.07
N GLY A 321 5.91 1.74 -26.27
CA GLY A 321 5.42 0.41 -25.91
C GLY A 321 4.26 -0.02 -26.80
N PHE A 322 4.51 -0.93 -27.75
CA PHE A 322 3.46 -1.42 -28.66
C PHE A 322 2.48 -2.34 -27.94
N ARG A 323 1.26 -1.87 -27.69
CA ARG A 323 0.20 -2.66 -27.04
C ARG A 323 -1.20 -2.29 -27.51
N LYS A 324 -2.14 -3.23 -27.39
CA LYS A 324 -3.56 -2.99 -27.65
C LYS A 324 -4.36 -3.38 -26.41
N PHE A 325 -5.11 -2.43 -25.87
CA PHE A 325 -6.02 -2.64 -24.76
C PHE A 325 -7.43 -2.32 -25.23
N GLU A 326 -8.37 -3.23 -25.05
CA GLU A 326 -9.74 -3.05 -25.55
C GLU A 326 -10.76 -3.82 -24.69
N LEU A 327 -11.99 -3.32 -24.69
CA LEU A 327 -13.14 -4.03 -24.16
C LEU A 327 -13.79 -4.84 -25.29
N LYS A 328 -13.80 -6.16 -25.15
CA LYS A 328 -14.35 -7.07 -26.18
C LYS A 328 -15.10 -8.23 -25.54
N ASN A 329 -16.37 -8.41 -25.94
CA ASN A 329 -17.26 -9.44 -25.42
C ASN A 329 -17.39 -9.41 -23.88
N GLY A 330 -17.47 -8.22 -23.29
CA GLY A 330 -17.59 -8.03 -21.84
C GLY A 330 -16.31 -8.32 -21.05
N LEU A 331 -15.14 -8.35 -21.70
CA LEU A 331 -13.83 -8.58 -21.09
C LEU A 331 -12.84 -7.49 -21.52
N MET A 332 -12.04 -7.00 -20.58
CA MET A 332 -10.85 -6.20 -20.88
C MET A 332 -9.74 -7.14 -21.36
N LEU A 333 -9.20 -6.85 -22.54
CA LEU A 333 -8.14 -7.63 -23.17
C LEU A 333 -6.90 -6.77 -23.35
N LEU A 334 -5.74 -7.30 -22.95
CA LEU A 334 -4.43 -6.78 -23.34
C LEU A 334 -3.84 -7.71 -24.39
N ASN A 335 -3.50 -7.17 -25.56
CA ASN A 335 -2.93 -7.90 -26.70
C ASN A 335 -3.71 -9.19 -27.02
N GLY A 336 -5.05 -9.12 -26.93
CA GLY A 336 -5.97 -10.24 -27.19
C GLY A 336 -6.15 -11.24 -26.04
N LYS A 337 -5.54 -11.01 -24.87
CA LYS A 337 -5.65 -11.89 -23.68
C LYS A 337 -6.40 -11.20 -22.55
N ARG A 338 -7.27 -11.94 -21.84
CA ARG A 338 -8.00 -11.45 -20.65
C ARG A 338 -7.00 -11.11 -19.55
N ILE A 339 -7.01 -9.85 -19.09
CA ILE A 339 -6.16 -9.39 -17.99
C ILE A 339 -6.84 -9.63 -16.63
N ILE A 340 -6.03 -9.90 -15.59
CA ILE A 340 -6.44 -9.80 -14.18
C ILE A 340 -5.54 -8.75 -13.53
N PHE A 341 -6.15 -7.70 -12.98
CA PHE A 341 -5.48 -6.69 -12.19
C PHE A 341 -5.23 -7.22 -10.79
N LYS A 342 -3.95 -7.38 -10.45
CA LYS A 342 -3.45 -7.71 -9.12
C LYS A 342 -2.80 -6.44 -8.60
N GLY A 343 -3.64 -5.48 -8.25
CA GLY A 343 -3.27 -4.10 -8.10
C GLY A 343 -3.22 -3.60 -6.66
N VAL A 344 -2.74 -2.38 -6.50
CA VAL A 344 -2.77 -1.62 -5.24
C VAL A 344 -3.02 -0.13 -5.53
N ASN A 345 -3.73 0.55 -4.64
CA ASN A 345 -3.86 2.01 -4.63
C ASN A 345 -2.60 2.61 -3.99
N ARG A 346 -2.04 3.66 -4.59
CA ARG A 346 -0.79 4.27 -4.09
C ARG A 346 -0.92 5.79 -4.05
N HIS A 347 -0.92 6.33 -2.83
CA HIS A 347 -0.56 7.74 -2.60
C HIS A 347 0.96 7.95 -2.78
N GLU A 348 1.34 9.08 -3.39
CA GLU A 348 2.72 9.58 -3.31
C GLU A 348 3.01 10.05 -1.89
N PHE A 349 3.63 9.22 -1.06
CA PHE A 349 3.90 9.60 0.33
C PHE A 349 5.28 9.17 0.82
N ASP A 350 5.90 10.02 1.62
CA ASP A 350 7.07 9.73 2.41
C ASP A 350 6.92 10.27 3.84
N CYS A 351 7.26 9.45 4.84
CA CYS A 351 7.11 9.81 6.24
C CYS A 351 7.88 11.07 6.67
N ARG A 352 8.91 11.50 5.91
CA ARG A 352 9.70 12.71 6.21
C ARG A 352 9.37 13.88 5.29
N ASN A 353 9.05 13.61 4.03
CA ASN A 353 8.88 14.62 2.98
C ASN A 353 7.41 14.81 2.55
N GLY A 354 6.46 14.05 3.10
CA GLY A 354 5.07 14.07 2.68
C GLY A 354 4.94 13.65 1.22
N ARG A 355 4.28 14.44 0.38
CA ARG A 355 4.08 14.10 -1.05
C ARG A 355 5.25 14.50 -1.94
N SER A 356 6.32 15.08 -1.38
CA SER A 356 7.58 15.36 -2.11
C SER A 356 8.48 14.12 -2.18
N VAL A 357 7.99 13.05 -2.79
CA VAL A 357 8.71 11.77 -2.94
C VAL A 357 9.87 11.87 -3.92
N THR A 358 10.94 11.11 -3.67
CA THR A 358 12.16 11.07 -4.50
C THR A 358 12.12 9.94 -5.53
N GLU A 359 13.05 9.97 -6.50
CA GLU A 359 13.21 8.84 -7.43
C GLU A 359 13.64 7.56 -6.71
N GLU A 360 14.46 7.67 -5.66
CA GLU A 360 14.83 6.53 -4.82
C GLU A 360 13.61 5.88 -4.15
N ASP A 361 12.66 6.69 -3.66
CA ASP A 361 11.41 6.19 -3.09
C ASP A 361 10.58 5.47 -4.16
N MET A 362 10.40 6.08 -5.34
CA MET A 362 9.65 5.48 -6.45
C MET A 362 10.27 4.15 -6.93
N LEU A 363 11.60 4.08 -7.01
CA LEU A 363 12.30 2.86 -7.38
C LEU A 363 12.14 1.78 -6.32
N TRP A 364 12.22 2.13 -5.03
CA TRP A 364 11.94 1.18 -3.95
C TRP A 364 10.54 0.61 -4.09
N ASP A 365 9.56 1.47 -4.33
CA ASP A 365 8.16 1.07 -4.50
C ASP A 365 8.01 0.09 -5.66
N ILE A 366 8.58 0.39 -6.83
CA ILE A 366 8.54 -0.50 -7.98
C ILE A 366 9.18 -1.85 -7.69
N MET A 367 10.30 -1.87 -6.98
CA MET A 367 10.94 -3.13 -6.62
C MET A 367 10.02 -3.96 -5.72
N PHE A 368 9.41 -3.33 -4.71
CA PHE A 368 8.46 -3.98 -3.83
C PHE A 368 7.29 -4.57 -4.61
N LEU A 369 6.64 -3.78 -5.48
CA LEU A 369 5.48 -4.20 -6.27
C LEU A 369 5.81 -5.46 -7.10
N LYS A 370 6.91 -5.45 -7.86
CA LYS A 370 7.33 -6.60 -8.68
C LYS A 370 7.67 -7.82 -7.82
N GLN A 371 8.34 -7.62 -6.68
CA GLN A 371 8.74 -8.69 -5.77
C GLN A 371 7.56 -9.34 -5.02
N HIS A 372 6.41 -8.65 -4.94
CA HIS A 372 5.18 -9.13 -4.30
C HIS A 372 4.09 -9.50 -5.32
N ASN A 373 4.49 -9.76 -6.57
CA ASN A 373 3.60 -10.20 -7.65
C ASN A 373 2.47 -9.21 -7.99
N ILE A 374 2.62 -7.94 -7.63
CA ILE A 374 1.69 -6.85 -7.98
C ILE A 374 2.00 -6.41 -9.42
N ASN A 375 0.95 -6.32 -10.24
CA ASN A 375 1.09 -5.98 -11.66
C ASN A 375 0.48 -4.63 -12.05
N ALA A 376 -0.24 -3.97 -11.14
CA ALA A 376 -0.96 -2.74 -11.43
C ALA A 376 -0.98 -1.76 -10.25
N VAL A 377 -1.06 -0.47 -10.56
CA VAL A 377 -1.23 0.61 -9.58
C VAL A 377 -2.35 1.55 -10.03
N ARG A 378 -3.18 1.98 -9.09
CA ARG A 378 -4.09 3.12 -9.27
C ARG A 378 -3.47 4.34 -8.57
N THR A 379 -3.38 5.47 -9.27
CA THR A 379 -2.80 6.71 -8.74
C THR A 379 -3.81 7.45 -7.86
N SER A 380 -4.05 6.92 -6.66
CA SER A 380 -5.05 7.44 -5.72
C SER A 380 -4.62 8.82 -5.16
N HIS A 381 -5.39 9.90 -5.32
CA HIS A 381 -6.51 10.11 -6.27
C HIS A 381 -6.24 11.35 -7.12
N TYR A 382 -5.09 11.32 -7.79
CA TYR A 382 -4.53 12.43 -8.53
C TYR A 382 -3.36 11.96 -9.41
N PRO A 383 -2.99 12.74 -10.45
CA PRO A 383 -1.85 12.40 -11.28
C PRO A 383 -0.53 12.49 -10.49
N ASN A 384 0.32 11.47 -10.60
CA ASN A 384 1.63 11.41 -9.94
C ASN A 384 2.67 12.27 -10.68
N GLN A 385 3.92 12.30 -10.19
CA GLN A 385 5.04 12.88 -10.94
C GLN A 385 5.28 12.11 -12.26
N SER A 386 5.57 12.80 -13.38
CA SER A 386 5.85 12.19 -14.69
C SER A 386 6.86 11.02 -14.62
N ARG A 387 7.88 11.16 -13.76
CA ARG A 387 8.90 10.13 -13.56
C ARG A 387 8.32 8.77 -13.12
N TRP A 388 7.22 8.75 -12.38
CA TRP A 388 6.54 7.52 -11.98
C TRP A 388 6.05 6.71 -13.19
N TYR A 389 5.45 7.37 -14.17
CA TYR A 389 4.90 6.74 -15.38
C TYR A 389 6.00 6.19 -16.28
N GLU A 390 7.10 6.93 -16.45
CA GLU A 390 8.30 6.45 -17.14
C GLU A 390 8.83 5.16 -16.50
N LEU A 391 8.91 5.12 -15.17
CA LEU A 391 9.36 3.93 -14.46
C LEU A 391 8.35 2.76 -14.58
N CYS A 392 7.04 3.02 -14.55
CA CYS A 392 6.02 2.00 -14.78
C CYS A 392 6.09 1.42 -16.21
N ASP A 393 6.39 2.24 -17.22
CA ASP A 393 6.66 1.79 -18.59
C ASP A 393 7.89 0.88 -18.63
N GLN A 394 8.98 1.27 -17.96
CA GLN A 394 10.27 0.58 -17.96
C GLN A 394 10.24 -0.76 -17.20
N TYR A 395 9.56 -0.81 -16.06
CA TYR A 395 9.52 -2.00 -15.20
C TYR A 395 8.29 -2.88 -15.43
N GLY A 396 7.32 -2.39 -16.22
CA GLY A 396 6.10 -3.10 -16.54
C GLY A 396 5.16 -3.16 -15.36
N ILE A 397 4.43 -2.07 -15.14
CA ILE A 397 3.32 -1.93 -14.19
C ILE A 397 2.15 -1.31 -14.95
N TYR A 398 0.96 -1.90 -14.86
CA TYR A 398 -0.25 -1.31 -15.46
C TYR A 398 -0.77 -0.17 -14.58
N LEU A 399 -1.29 0.88 -15.21
CA LEU A 399 -1.80 2.05 -14.49
C LEU A 399 -3.29 2.29 -14.78
N ILE A 400 -4.02 2.59 -13.72
CA ILE A 400 -5.20 3.46 -13.75
C ILE A 400 -4.69 4.85 -13.37
N ASP A 401 -4.75 5.78 -14.32
CA ASP A 401 -4.37 7.16 -14.06
C ASP A 401 -5.61 8.00 -13.76
N GLU A 402 -5.59 8.72 -12.65
CA GLU A 402 -6.78 9.33 -12.06
C GLU A 402 -6.70 10.85 -11.96
N THR A 403 -7.75 11.50 -12.44
CA THR A 403 -7.87 12.96 -12.39
C THR A 403 -7.92 13.43 -10.94
N ASN A 404 -7.24 14.53 -10.63
CA ASN A 404 -7.29 15.18 -9.31
C ASN A 404 -8.68 15.80 -9.07
N LEU A 405 -9.63 14.97 -8.65
CA LEU A 405 -11.02 15.35 -8.42
C LEU A 405 -11.62 14.45 -7.34
N GLU A 406 -11.77 14.99 -6.14
CA GLU A 406 -12.49 14.37 -5.04
C GLU A 406 -13.24 15.40 -4.20
N SER A 407 -14.52 15.16 -3.93
CA SER A 407 -15.42 16.10 -3.25
C SER A 407 -16.29 15.37 -2.22
N HIS A 408 -15.65 14.45 -1.50
CA HIS A 408 -16.27 13.45 -0.65
C HIS A 408 -17.24 14.06 0.36
N GLY A 409 -16.82 15.09 1.10
CA GLY A 409 -17.64 15.75 2.10
C GLY A 409 -18.88 16.47 1.58
N SER A 410 -19.00 16.66 0.26
CA SER A 410 -20.16 17.30 -0.36
C SER A 410 -21.40 16.39 -0.46
N TRP A 411 -21.20 15.06 -0.52
CA TRP A 411 -22.29 14.09 -0.64
C TRP A 411 -22.29 13.01 0.43
N GLN A 412 -21.16 12.54 0.94
CA GLN A 412 -21.16 11.55 2.03
C GLN A 412 -21.02 12.26 3.37
N LYS A 413 -21.94 12.02 4.30
CA LYS A 413 -21.95 12.69 5.60
C LYS A 413 -22.28 11.68 6.69
N LEU A 414 -21.37 11.53 7.64
CA LEU A 414 -21.52 10.59 8.75
C LEU A 414 -21.76 9.15 8.26
N GLY A 415 -21.09 8.76 7.17
CA GLY A 415 -21.23 7.44 6.53
C GLY A 415 -22.50 7.25 5.68
N GLU A 416 -23.35 8.27 5.56
CA GLU A 416 -24.60 8.20 4.80
C GLU A 416 -24.50 8.99 3.48
N CYS A 417 -25.15 8.48 2.44
CA CYS A 417 -25.32 9.20 1.17
C CYS A 417 -26.34 10.35 1.35
N GLU A 418 -25.84 11.57 1.41
CA GLU A 418 -26.56 12.82 1.65
C GLU A 418 -26.16 13.89 0.60
N PRO A 419 -26.56 13.79 -0.67
CA PRO A 419 -26.06 14.65 -1.75
C PRO A 419 -26.74 16.03 -1.83
N SER A 420 -27.21 16.61 -0.72
CA SER A 420 -28.01 17.86 -0.75
C SER A 420 -27.28 19.09 -1.29
N TRP A 421 -25.95 19.09 -1.30
CA TRP A 421 -25.12 20.13 -1.92
C TRP A 421 -23.91 19.52 -2.63
N ASN A 422 -24.10 18.40 -3.31
CA ASN A 422 -23.03 17.75 -4.05
C ASN A 422 -22.43 18.67 -5.13
N ILE A 423 -21.12 18.60 -5.28
CA ILE A 423 -20.33 19.24 -6.34
C ILE A 423 -19.37 18.17 -6.89
N PRO A 424 -18.91 18.26 -8.15
CA PRO A 424 -19.39 19.18 -9.18
C PRO A 424 -20.83 18.85 -9.63
N GLU A 425 -21.27 17.59 -9.54
CA GLU A 425 -22.60 17.12 -9.95
C GLU A 425 -23.02 17.63 -11.36
N ASN A 426 -23.91 18.63 -11.40
CA ASN A 426 -24.51 19.23 -12.59
C ASN A 426 -24.36 20.77 -12.55
N LYS A 427 -23.24 21.30 -12.05
CA LYS A 427 -23.06 22.71 -11.72
C LYS A 427 -22.15 23.36 -12.76
N GLU A 428 -22.73 24.20 -13.61
CA GLU A 428 -22.04 24.88 -14.72
C GLU A 428 -20.78 25.62 -14.26
N GLU A 429 -20.79 26.17 -13.04
CA GLU A 429 -19.65 26.87 -12.43
C GLU A 429 -18.43 25.97 -12.09
N TRP A 430 -18.54 24.65 -12.16
CA TRP A 430 -17.45 23.68 -11.94
C TRP A 430 -17.00 22.96 -13.22
N LEU A 431 -17.83 22.96 -14.27
CA LEU A 431 -17.61 22.17 -15.48
C LEU A 431 -16.25 22.43 -16.13
N ASP A 432 -15.88 23.70 -16.33
CA ASP A 432 -14.64 24.06 -16.99
C ASP A 432 -13.40 23.68 -16.16
N ASN A 433 -13.50 23.71 -14.82
CA ASN A 433 -12.42 23.29 -13.93
C ASN A 433 -12.23 21.77 -13.99
N CYS A 434 -13.33 21.00 -13.93
CA CYS A 434 -13.32 19.54 -14.08
C CYS A 434 -12.71 19.10 -15.43
N LEU A 435 -13.14 19.74 -16.53
CA LEU A 435 -12.60 19.47 -17.86
C LEU A 435 -11.13 19.86 -17.99
N PHE A 436 -10.73 20.98 -17.38
CA PHE A 436 -9.32 21.40 -17.37
C PHE A 436 -8.42 20.39 -16.65
N ARG A 437 -8.83 19.89 -15.48
CA ARG A 437 -8.08 18.86 -14.73
C ARG A 437 -7.95 17.56 -15.53
N ALA A 438 -9.03 17.12 -16.18
CA ALA A 438 -9.02 15.96 -17.08
C ALA A 438 -8.10 16.17 -18.30
N ASP A 439 -8.16 17.34 -18.94
CA ASP A 439 -7.30 17.68 -20.08
C ASP A 439 -5.84 17.79 -19.63
N ASN A 440 -5.54 18.36 -18.46
CA ASN A 440 -4.17 18.50 -17.98
C ASN A 440 -3.50 17.14 -17.75
N MET A 441 -4.17 16.22 -17.03
CA MET A 441 -3.72 14.83 -16.89
C MET A 441 -3.56 14.15 -18.25
N PHE A 442 -4.61 14.20 -19.09
CA PHE A 442 -4.60 13.53 -20.39
C PHE A 442 -3.45 14.01 -21.29
N GLN A 443 -3.31 15.33 -21.45
CA GLN A 443 -2.29 15.86 -22.36
C GLN A 443 -0.90 15.48 -21.88
N ARG A 444 -0.63 15.56 -20.57
CA ARG A 444 0.64 15.19 -19.98
C ARG A 444 0.97 13.72 -20.25
N ASP A 445 0.03 12.82 -19.96
CA ASP A 445 0.33 11.39 -19.76
C ASP A 445 -0.07 10.46 -20.92
N LYS A 446 -0.77 10.96 -21.95
CA LYS A 446 -1.36 10.16 -23.07
C LYS A 446 -0.42 9.20 -23.80
N ASN A 447 0.90 9.42 -23.72
CA ASN A 447 1.91 8.66 -24.44
C ASN A 447 2.44 7.42 -23.68
N HIS A 448 2.13 7.27 -22.39
CA HIS A 448 2.62 6.15 -21.58
C HIS A 448 1.93 4.82 -21.88
N ALA A 449 2.70 3.78 -22.17
CA ALA A 449 2.18 2.46 -22.52
C ALA A 449 1.50 1.75 -21.33
N SER A 450 1.99 2.04 -20.12
CA SER A 450 1.53 1.54 -18.83
C SER A 450 0.10 1.94 -18.49
N ILE A 451 -0.34 3.13 -18.90
CA ILE A 451 -1.70 3.60 -18.65
C ILE A 451 -2.67 2.80 -19.52
N LEU A 452 -3.57 2.05 -18.89
CA LEU A 452 -4.61 1.27 -19.57
C LEU A 452 -5.99 1.90 -19.42
N ILE A 453 -6.21 2.64 -18.32
CA ILE A 453 -7.51 3.15 -17.91
C ILE A 453 -7.36 4.61 -17.47
N TRP A 454 -8.24 5.48 -17.97
CA TRP A 454 -8.42 6.84 -17.46
C TRP A 454 -9.53 6.85 -16.41
N SER A 455 -9.25 7.43 -15.24
CA SER A 455 -10.25 7.60 -14.18
C SER A 455 -10.68 9.07 -14.06
N CYS A 456 -11.99 9.30 -14.03
CA CYS A 456 -12.56 10.65 -13.94
C CYS A 456 -12.34 11.32 -12.58
N GLY A 457 -11.93 10.57 -11.56
CA GLY A 457 -11.78 11.05 -10.18
C GLY A 457 -12.25 10.01 -9.18
N ASN A 458 -12.38 10.43 -7.92
CA ASN A 458 -12.78 9.59 -6.81
C ASN A 458 -13.96 10.21 -6.04
N GLU A 459 -14.82 9.35 -5.47
CA GLU A 459 -15.86 9.69 -4.47
C GLU A 459 -16.46 11.10 -4.60
N SER A 460 -16.93 11.46 -5.79
CA SER A 460 -17.53 12.76 -6.12
C SER A 460 -18.97 12.60 -6.62
N TYR A 461 -19.65 11.57 -6.11
CA TYR A 461 -20.98 11.13 -6.53
C TYR A 461 -21.07 10.94 -8.06
N ALA A 462 -22.15 11.29 -8.75
CA ALA A 462 -22.16 11.37 -10.22
C ALA A 462 -23.15 12.42 -10.75
N GLY A 463 -22.82 13.02 -11.90
CA GLY A 463 -23.63 14.03 -12.59
C GLY A 463 -23.07 14.40 -13.98
N THR A 464 -23.67 15.39 -14.64
CA THR A 464 -23.34 15.81 -16.02
C THR A 464 -21.91 16.31 -16.19
N ASP A 465 -21.29 16.85 -15.14
CA ASP A 465 -19.95 17.41 -15.24
C ASP A 465 -18.89 16.30 -15.33
N ILE A 466 -19.04 15.25 -14.52
CA ILE A 466 -18.23 14.03 -14.61
C ILE A 466 -18.52 13.29 -15.92
N GLU A 467 -19.77 13.31 -16.37
CA GLU A 467 -20.16 12.75 -17.65
C GLU A 467 -19.45 13.42 -18.82
N ALA A 468 -19.29 14.75 -18.77
CA ALA A 468 -18.52 15.51 -19.75
C ALA A 468 -17.02 15.14 -19.74
N MET A 469 -16.43 14.87 -18.57
CA MET A 469 -15.05 14.37 -18.48
C MET A 469 -14.90 13.00 -19.15
N ALA A 470 -15.85 12.09 -18.91
CA ALA A 470 -15.82 10.77 -19.54
C ALA A 470 -15.98 10.87 -21.07
N ASP A 471 -16.85 11.75 -21.55
CA ASP A 471 -17.00 12.04 -22.98
C ASP A 471 -15.74 12.71 -23.57
N PHE A 472 -15.04 13.55 -22.79
CA PHE A 472 -13.75 14.10 -23.15
C PHE A 472 -12.71 12.98 -23.38
N PHE A 473 -12.54 12.05 -22.44
CA PHE A 473 -11.57 10.96 -22.60
C PHE A 473 -11.90 10.09 -23.81
N ARG A 474 -13.16 9.66 -23.95
CA ARG A 474 -13.59 8.86 -25.11
C ARG A 474 -13.37 9.59 -26.43
N LYS A 475 -13.55 10.91 -26.47
CA LYS A 475 -13.33 11.69 -27.70
C LYS A 475 -11.85 11.76 -28.09
N HIS A 476 -10.95 11.88 -27.11
CA HIS A 476 -9.53 12.12 -27.36
C HIS A 476 -8.68 10.84 -27.40
N ASP A 477 -9.13 9.75 -26.78
CA ASP A 477 -8.43 8.47 -26.74
C ASP A 477 -9.37 7.28 -26.96
N GLN A 478 -9.04 6.48 -27.97
CA GLN A 478 -9.76 5.25 -28.33
C GLN A 478 -8.93 4.00 -28.02
N THR A 479 -7.76 4.18 -27.40
CA THR A 479 -6.78 3.12 -27.09
C THR A 479 -6.82 2.70 -25.62
N ARG A 480 -7.63 3.38 -24.81
CA ARG A 480 -7.85 3.18 -23.38
C ARG A 480 -9.34 3.25 -23.09
N ILE A 481 -9.75 2.73 -21.94
CA ILE A 481 -11.14 2.78 -21.47
C ILE A 481 -11.27 3.79 -20.33
N VAL A 482 -12.51 4.17 -20.02
CA VAL A 482 -12.85 5.14 -18.97
C VAL A 482 -13.44 4.44 -17.75
N HIS A 483 -12.96 4.82 -16.57
CA HIS A 483 -13.39 4.34 -15.26
C HIS A 483 -13.95 5.49 -14.42
N TYR A 484 -14.99 5.20 -13.66
CA TYR A 484 -15.42 6.04 -12.55
C TYR A 484 -16.34 5.24 -11.62
N GLU A 485 -15.99 5.17 -10.34
CA GLU A 485 -16.74 4.38 -9.36
C GLU A 485 -18.04 5.07 -8.94
N GLY A 486 -18.05 6.40 -8.78
CA GLY A 486 -19.15 7.14 -8.14
C GLY A 486 -20.55 6.97 -8.76
N VAL A 487 -20.64 6.40 -9.97
CA VAL A 487 -21.92 5.94 -10.56
C VAL A 487 -22.64 4.90 -9.71
N THR A 488 -21.95 4.20 -8.80
CA THR A 488 -22.55 3.23 -7.86
C THR A 488 -23.64 3.86 -7.01
N TRP A 489 -23.46 5.14 -6.65
CA TRP A 489 -24.38 5.96 -5.88
C TRP A 489 -25.48 6.62 -6.72
N ASN A 490 -25.24 6.80 -8.03
CA ASN A 490 -26.22 7.35 -8.95
C ASN A 490 -26.19 6.65 -10.32
N ARG A 491 -26.96 5.56 -10.42
CA ARG A 491 -27.02 4.70 -11.60
C ARG A 491 -27.70 5.33 -12.82
N GLU A 492 -28.27 6.53 -12.71
CA GLU A 492 -28.71 7.29 -13.89
C GLU A 492 -27.55 7.58 -14.85
N PHE A 493 -26.35 7.74 -14.29
CA PHE A 493 -25.12 8.06 -15.02
C PHE A 493 -24.22 6.84 -15.25
N ASP A 494 -24.77 5.63 -15.28
CA ASP A 494 -24.00 4.38 -15.42
C ASP A 494 -23.08 4.37 -16.67
N ARG A 495 -23.41 5.15 -17.71
CA ARG A 495 -22.59 5.29 -18.94
C ARG A 495 -21.24 5.99 -18.73
N ILE A 496 -21.01 6.66 -17.60
CA ILE A 496 -19.75 7.37 -17.33
C ILE A 496 -18.58 6.38 -17.36
N THR A 497 -18.78 5.17 -16.85
CA THR A 497 -17.76 4.12 -16.78
C THR A 497 -17.99 3.01 -17.81
N ASP A 498 -16.91 2.50 -18.41
CA ASP A 498 -16.94 1.36 -19.33
C ASP A 498 -16.93 0.00 -18.58
N ILE A 499 -16.65 0.02 -17.28
CA ILE A 499 -16.52 -1.16 -16.41
C ILE A 499 -17.34 -1.00 -15.13
N GLU A 500 -17.81 -2.11 -14.54
CA GLU A 500 -18.35 -2.07 -13.19
C GLU A 500 -17.18 -2.02 -12.22
N SER A 501 -17.16 -0.97 -11.42
CA SER A 501 -16.19 -0.75 -10.36
C SER A 501 -16.94 -0.50 -9.07
N ARG A 502 -16.49 -1.09 -7.96
CA ARG A 502 -17.02 -0.82 -6.62
C ARG A 502 -15.89 -0.85 -5.61
N MET A 503 -16.02 -0.02 -4.58
CA MET A 503 -15.18 -0.07 -3.40
C MET A 503 -15.76 -1.04 -2.36
N TYR A 504 -14.91 -1.87 -1.76
CA TYR A 504 -15.20 -2.69 -0.56
C TYR A 504 -16.43 -3.62 -0.63
N ALA A 505 -16.90 -3.92 -1.85
CA ALA A 505 -17.97 -4.89 -2.08
C ALA A 505 -17.54 -6.27 -1.58
N LYS A 506 -18.43 -6.98 -0.88
CA LYS A 506 -18.11 -8.28 -0.29
C LYS A 506 -18.01 -9.37 -1.37
N PRO A 507 -17.20 -10.43 -1.18
CA PRO A 507 -17.02 -11.47 -2.20
C PRO A 507 -18.33 -12.06 -2.73
N ASP A 508 -19.33 -12.24 -1.86
CA ASP A 508 -20.65 -12.77 -2.22
C ASP A 508 -21.48 -11.82 -3.09
N ASP A 509 -21.38 -10.51 -2.85
CA ASP A 509 -22.06 -9.49 -3.68
C ASP A 509 -21.46 -9.45 -5.08
N ILE A 510 -20.13 -9.57 -5.16
CA ILE A 510 -19.40 -9.64 -6.43
C ILE A 510 -19.77 -10.93 -7.17
N GLU A 511 -19.77 -12.07 -6.48
CA GLU A 511 -20.15 -13.35 -7.08
C GLU A 511 -21.60 -13.30 -7.60
N THR A 512 -22.49 -12.59 -6.90
CA THR A 512 -23.88 -12.36 -7.33
C THR A 512 -23.94 -11.56 -8.62
N TYR A 513 -23.19 -10.46 -8.72
CA TYR A 513 -23.06 -9.67 -9.95
C TYR A 513 -22.53 -10.52 -11.12
N LEU A 514 -21.48 -11.30 -10.88
CA LEU A 514 -20.85 -12.13 -11.93
C LEU A 514 -21.78 -13.25 -12.44
N LYS A 515 -22.68 -13.74 -11.58
CA LYS A 515 -23.69 -14.75 -11.94
C LYS A 515 -24.91 -14.16 -12.66
N SER A 516 -25.10 -12.84 -12.67
CA SER A 516 -26.27 -12.21 -13.29
C SER A 516 -26.13 -11.91 -14.77
N ASN A 517 -25.07 -12.41 -15.43
CA ASN A 517 -24.72 -12.13 -16.84
C ASN A 517 -24.63 -10.61 -17.12
N PRO A 518 -23.72 -9.90 -16.41
CA PRO A 518 -23.59 -8.46 -16.52
C PRO A 518 -23.05 -8.00 -17.89
N GLU A 519 -23.36 -6.77 -18.28
CA GLU A 519 -22.86 -6.18 -19.54
C GLU A 519 -21.40 -5.72 -19.45
N LYS A 520 -20.96 -5.33 -18.26
CA LYS A 520 -19.62 -4.81 -17.97
C LYS A 520 -18.77 -5.84 -17.24
N PRO A 521 -17.44 -5.90 -17.47
CA PRO A 521 -16.53 -6.61 -16.60
C PRO A 521 -16.45 -5.91 -15.24
N TYR A 522 -16.01 -6.65 -14.23
CA TYR A 522 -15.92 -6.19 -12.85
C TYR A 522 -14.46 -6.02 -12.44
N ILE A 523 -14.17 -4.90 -11.78
CA ILE A 523 -12.98 -4.72 -10.93
C ILE A 523 -13.39 -4.14 -9.58
N SER A 524 -12.60 -4.37 -8.54
CA SER A 524 -12.64 -3.54 -7.33
C SER A 524 -11.60 -2.44 -7.46
N CYS A 525 -12.01 -1.18 -7.63
CA CYS A 525 -11.05 -0.05 -7.57
C CYS A 525 -10.42 0.07 -6.18
N GLU A 526 -11.12 -0.39 -5.13
CA GLU A 526 -10.59 -0.57 -3.78
C GLU A 526 -11.20 -1.83 -3.18
N TYR A 527 -10.34 -2.69 -2.62
CA TYR A 527 -10.75 -3.83 -1.80
C TYR A 527 -9.66 -4.17 -0.80
N MET A 528 -9.94 -5.05 0.16
CA MET A 528 -9.00 -5.45 1.20
C MET A 528 -8.35 -4.23 1.89
N HIS A 529 -9.16 -3.46 2.62
CA HIS A 529 -8.67 -2.34 3.42
C HIS A 529 -7.59 -2.81 4.39
N ALA A 530 -6.35 -2.37 4.19
CA ALA A 530 -5.19 -2.96 4.82
C ALA A 530 -4.85 -2.28 6.15
N MET A 531 -5.64 -1.33 6.66
CA MET A 531 -5.44 -0.67 7.96
C MET A 531 -4.92 -1.58 9.05
N GLY A 532 -3.72 -1.27 9.55
CA GLY A 532 -3.14 -2.02 10.65
C GLY A 532 -2.90 -3.52 10.36
N ASN A 533 -3.35 -4.38 11.29
CA ASN A 533 -3.30 -5.83 11.15
C ASN A 533 -4.56 -6.37 10.43
N SER A 534 -4.48 -6.44 9.10
CA SER A 534 -5.61 -6.72 8.20
C SER A 534 -5.25 -7.74 7.10
N ILE A 535 -5.87 -7.66 5.91
CA ILE A 535 -5.71 -8.57 4.76
C ILE A 535 -6.22 -10.01 5.03
N GLY A 536 -7.03 -10.18 6.08
CA GLY A 536 -7.72 -11.44 6.36
C GLY A 536 -8.89 -11.66 5.39
N GLY A 537 -8.95 -12.84 4.77
CA GLY A 537 -10.04 -13.19 3.84
C GLY A 537 -9.75 -12.91 2.36
N MET A 538 -8.59 -12.34 2.00
CA MET A 538 -8.20 -12.02 0.61
C MET A 538 -8.30 -13.23 -0.36
N GLN A 539 -8.15 -14.46 0.14
CA GLN A 539 -8.37 -15.69 -0.61
C GLN A 539 -9.80 -15.82 -1.19
N LEU A 540 -10.80 -15.25 -0.53
CA LEU A 540 -12.20 -15.26 -0.99
C LEU A 540 -12.36 -14.43 -2.27
N TYR A 541 -11.67 -13.29 -2.35
CA TYR A 541 -11.64 -12.45 -3.55
C TYR A 541 -10.83 -13.07 -4.69
N THR A 542 -9.63 -13.57 -4.41
CA THR A 542 -8.82 -14.20 -5.48
C THR A 542 -9.45 -15.49 -6.02
N ALA A 543 -10.29 -16.17 -5.23
CA ALA A 543 -11.10 -17.29 -5.73
C ALA A 543 -12.14 -16.88 -6.80
N LEU A 544 -12.52 -15.60 -6.89
CA LEU A 544 -13.43 -15.08 -7.92
C LEU A 544 -12.79 -15.03 -9.31
N GLU A 545 -11.46 -15.16 -9.44
CA GLU A 545 -10.75 -15.22 -10.73
C GLU A 545 -11.28 -16.34 -11.67
N LYS A 546 -11.95 -17.34 -11.10
CA LYS A 546 -12.69 -18.40 -11.82
C LYS A 546 -13.79 -17.85 -12.74
N TYR A 547 -14.34 -16.66 -12.49
CA TYR A 547 -15.34 -16.01 -13.31
C TYR A 547 -14.69 -15.14 -14.38
N PRO A 548 -14.96 -15.35 -15.68
CA PRO A 548 -14.32 -14.58 -16.76
C PRO A 548 -14.43 -13.06 -16.60
N GLN A 549 -15.60 -12.55 -16.21
CA GLN A 549 -15.84 -11.10 -16.09
C GLN A 549 -15.26 -10.50 -14.80
N TYR A 550 -14.78 -11.30 -13.84
CA TYR A 550 -14.00 -10.77 -12.72
C TYR A 550 -12.57 -10.55 -13.19
N GLN A 551 -12.10 -9.32 -13.15
CA GLN A 551 -10.76 -8.98 -13.63
C GLN A 551 -9.88 -8.37 -12.55
N GLY A 552 -10.15 -8.73 -11.29
CA GLY A 552 -9.30 -8.43 -10.14
C GLY A 552 -9.67 -7.12 -9.44
N GLY A 553 -8.68 -6.48 -8.83
CA GLY A 553 -8.89 -5.26 -8.07
C GLY A 553 -7.60 -4.67 -7.51
N PHE A 554 -7.74 -3.59 -6.74
CA PHE A 554 -6.64 -2.81 -6.18
C PHE A 554 -6.77 -2.73 -4.66
N ILE A 555 -5.77 -3.27 -3.94
CA ILE A 555 -5.72 -3.22 -2.48
C ILE A 555 -5.73 -1.75 -2.01
N TRP A 556 -6.49 -1.41 -0.97
CA TRP A 556 -6.36 -0.13 -0.26
C TRP A 556 -5.56 -0.31 1.03
N ASP A 557 -4.34 0.19 1.18
CA ASP A 557 -3.51 0.82 0.15
C ASP A 557 -2.05 0.35 0.22
N TYR A 558 -1.18 1.02 -0.51
CA TYR A 558 0.22 0.67 -0.63
C TYR A 558 1.04 1.01 0.63
N ILE A 559 0.94 2.22 1.17
CA ILE A 559 1.85 2.73 2.20
C ILE A 559 1.13 3.57 3.26
N ASP A 560 1.41 3.30 4.54
CA ASP A 560 0.86 4.10 5.64
C ASP A 560 1.27 5.58 5.48
N GLN A 561 0.32 6.50 5.63
CA GLN A 561 0.59 7.94 5.62
C GLN A 561 1.01 8.45 7.01
N GLY A 562 1.94 7.77 7.70
CA GLY A 562 2.47 8.23 9.00
C GLY A 562 3.57 9.29 8.85
N ILE A 563 3.47 10.43 9.54
CA ILE A 563 4.50 11.49 9.52
C ILE A 563 5.50 11.24 10.65
N LEU A 564 6.77 11.08 10.34
CA LEU A 564 7.81 10.92 11.35
C LEU A 564 8.09 12.26 12.05
N THR A 565 7.89 12.29 13.36
CA THR A 565 8.14 13.45 14.23
C THR A 565 8.78 12.97 15.54
N SER A 566 8.90 13.85 16.53
CA SER A 566 9.45 13.50 17.84
C SER A 566 8.58 13.99 18.99
N THR A 567 8.57 13.24 20.09
CA THR A 567 7.97 13.66 21.37
C THR A 567 8.71 14.86 21.96
N GLU A 568 8.16 15.49 23.00
CA GLU A 568 8.82 16.60 23.71
C GLU A 568 10.21 16.21 24.28
N ASP A 569 10.39 14.93 24.62
CA ASP A 569 11.64 14.36 25.13
C ASP A 569 12.62 13.92 24.02
N GLY A 570 12.22 14.06 22.75
CA GLY A 570 13.06 13.80 21.57
C GLY A 570 13.05 12.35 21.06
N GLU A 571 12.09 11.52 21.48
CA GLU A 571 11.89 10.17 20.92
C GLU A 571 11.16 10.26 19.58
N GLU A 572 11.74 9.71 18.51
CA GLU A 572 11.12 9.68 17.19
C GLU A 572 9.93 8.70 17.16
N TYR A 573 8.82 9.10 16.55
CA TYR A 573 7.66 8.25 16.32
C TYR A 573 6.89 8.66 15.05
N LEU A 574 6.14 7.72 14.49
CA LEU A 574 5.22 7.99 13.37
C LEU A 574 3.91 8.55 13.91
N ALA A 575 3.64 9.81 13.62
CA ALA A 575 2.42 10.51 13.97
C ALA A 575 1.32 10.28 12.93
N TYR A 576 0.08 10.34 13.41
CA TYR A 576 -1.13 10.32 12.61
C TYR A 576 -2.04 11.50 12.97
N GLY A 577 -3.25 11.54 12.43
CA GLY A 577 -4.19 12.63 12.68
C GLY A 577 -4.37 12.96 14.16
N GLY A 578 -4.37 14.25 14.47
CA GLY A 578 -4.57 14.75 15.81
C GLY A 578 -3.33 14.87 16.69
N ASP A 579 -2.18 14.30 16.29
CA ASP A 579 -0.90 14.44 16.98
C ASP A 579 -0.26 15.82 16.78
N PHE A 580 -0.74 16.61 15.81
CA PHE A 580 -0.28 17.98 15.58
C PHE A 580 -1.21 19.02 16.23
N ASP A 581 -2.06 18.60 17.17
CA ASP A 581 -3.23 19.34 17.69
C ASP A 581 -4.20 19.82 16.61
N ASP A 582 -4.20 19.16 15.44
CA ASP A 582 -5.11 19.44 14.34
C ASP A 582 -6.51 18.91 14.69
N ARG A 583 -7.51 19.79 14.64
CA ARG A 583 -8.92 19.43 14.83
C ARG A 583 -9.76 20.27 13.86
N PRO A 584 -10.75 19.68 13.17
CA PRO A 584 -11.15 18.27 13.23
C PRO A 584 -10.10 17.31 12.62
N THR A 585 -10.20 16.02 12.95
CA THR A 585 -9.29 14.96 12.49
C THR A 585 -9.93 13.58 12.54
N ASP A 586 -9.45 12.66 11.70
CA ASP A 586 -9.85 11.26 11.61
C ASP A 586 -8.78 10.26 12.12
N TYR A 587 -7.79 10.78 12.86
CA TYR A 587 -6.80 10.01 13.62
C TYR A 587 -5.96 9.02 12.78
N GLU A 588 -5.88 7.76 13.20
CA GLU A 588 -5.03 6.72 12.61
C GLU A 588 -5.53 6.21 11.25
N PHE A 589 -6.69 6.67 10.77
CA PHE A 589 -7.31 6.22 9.53
C PHE A 589 -6.45 6.50 8.29
N CYS A 590 -5.35 7.26 8.42
CA CYS A 590 -4.34 7.44 7.38
C CYS A 590 -3.34 6.25 7.26
N GLY A 591 -3.48 5.21 8.08
CA GLY A 591 -2.53 4.10 8.24
C GLY A 591 -2.96 2.79 7.57
N ASP A 592 -3.13 2.82 6.25
CA ASP A 592 -3.78 1.75 5.48
C ASP A 592 -2.86 0.88 4.63
N GLY A 593 -1.55 0.98 4.80
CA GLY A 593 -0.58 0.44 3.84
C GLY A 593 -0.18 -1.00 4.06
N ILE A 594 -0.02 -1.77 2.97
CA ILE A 594 0.74 -3.04 2.98
C ILE A 594 2.25 -2.85 3.21
N VAL A 595 2.72 -1.61 3.17
CA VAL A 595 4.04 -1.15 3.58
C VAL A 595 3.86 -0.09 4.67
N LEU A 596 4.69 -0.12 5.71
CA LEU A 596 4.66 0.91 6.75
C LEU A 596 5.28 2.22 6.24
N ALA A 597 4.98 3.35 6.89
CA ALA A 597 5.35 4.69 6.40
C ALA A 597 6.87 4.88 6.13
N ASP A 598 7.71 4.14 6.85
CA ASP A 598 9.17 4.14 6.72
C ASP A 598 9.73 3.10 5.72
N ARG A 599 8.86 2.50 4.89
CA ARG A 599 9.15 1.41 3.95
C ARG A 599 9.51 0.08 4.62
N THR A 600 9.22 -0.09 5.91
CA THR A 600 9.25 -1.41 6.53
C THR A 600 8.15 -2.28 5.92
N VAL A 601 8.53 -3.45 5.39
CA VAL A 601 7.57 -4.42 4.84
C VAL A 601 6.72 -4.97 5.97
N SER A 602 5.40 -4.84 5.85
CA SER A 602 4.48 -5.36 6.86
C SER A 602 4.32 -6.90 6.75
N PRO A 603 3.98 -7.61 7.84
CA PRO A 603 3.77 -9.05 7.80
C PRO A 603 2.69 -9.52 6.81
N LYS A 604 1.66 -8.68 6.57
CA LYS A 604 0.55 -8.95 5.66
C LYS A 604 0.97 -9.00 4.19
N ALA A 605 2.13 -8.43 3.81
CA ALA A 605 2.65 -8.48 2.44
C ALA A 605 2.96 -9.91 1.95
N SER A 606 3.29 -10.83 2.86
CA SER A 606 3.54 -12.25 2.53
C SER A 606 2.30 -12.94 1.92
N THR A 607 1.12 -12.64 2.46
CA THR A 607 -0.16 -13.11 1.96
C THR A 607 -0.49 -12.55 0.59
N VAL A 608 -0.28 -11.24 0.39
CA VAL A 608 -0.44 -10.60 -0.92
C VAL A 608 0.44 -11.29 -1.96
N LYS A 609 1.74 -11.48 -1.65
CA LYS A 609 2.69 -12.14 -2.55
C LYS A 609 2.25 -13.54 -2.98
N ASP A 610 1.81 -14.37 -2.03
CA ASP A 610 1.39 -15.74 -2.32
C ASP A 610 0.11 -15.78 -3.17
N LEU A 611 -0.91 -15.01 -2.77
CA LEU A 611 -2.19 -14.96 -3.46
C LEU A 611 -2.10 -14.31 -4.85
N TYR A 612 -1.20 -13.35 -5.03
CA TYR A 612 -0.97 -12.69 -6.33
C TYR A 612 0.00 -13.41 -7.26
N SER A 613 0.75 -14.44 -6.83
CA SER A 613 1.66 -15.16 -7.73
C SER A 613 0.97 -15.62 -9.02
N ASN A 614 1.55 -15.35 -10.19
CA ASN A 614 1.08 -15.90 -11.47
C ASN A 614 1.53 -17.35 -11.69
N ILE A 615 2.56 -17.81 -10.99
CA ILE A 615 2.90 -19.23 -10.95
C ILE A 615 2.19 -19.83 -9.74
N LYS A 616 1.20 -20.69 -9.98
CA LYS A 616 0.49 -21.40 -8.92
C LYS A 616 1.07 -22.80 -8.77
N LEU A 617 1.49 -23.13 -7.56
CA LEU A 617 2.04 -24.44 -7.21
C LEU A 617 1.06 -25.17 -6.30
N ARG A 618 0.76 -26.43 -6.63
CA ARG A 618 0.01 -27.34 -5.75
C ARG A 618 0.77 -28.65 -5.61
N LEU A 619 1.00 -29.05 -4.37
CA LEU A 619 1.59 -30.33 -4.03
C LEU A 619 0.52 -31.23 -3.43
N GLU A 620 0.37 -32.42 -3.99
CA GLU A 620 -0.55 -33.43 -3.49
C GLU A 620 -0.05 -34.84 -3.83
N ASN A 621 0.05 -35.70 -2.81
CA ASN A 621 0.58 -37.05 -2.89
C ASN A 621 1.97 -37.12 -3.55
N GLY A 622 2.84 -36.12 -3.30
CA GLY A 622 4.15 -35.99 -3.92
C GLY A 622 4.15 -35.61 -5.40
N LYS A 623 2.98 -35.27 -5.98
CA LYS A 623 2.87 -34.76 -7.34
C LYS A 623 2.80 -33.24 -7.31
N LEU A 624 3.49 -32.61 -8.27
CA LEU A 624 3.53 -31.17 -8.43
C LEU A 624 2.63 -30.75 -9.60
N THR A 625 1.55 -30.03 -9.31
CA THR A 625 0.80 -29.29 -10.33
C THR A 625 1.32 -27.86 -10.40
N ILE A 626 1.65 -27.40 -11.60
CA ILE A 626 2.05 -26.03 -11.90
C ILE A 626 1.03 -25.46 -12.88
N ARG A 627 0.47 -24.31 -12.53
CA ARG A 627 -0.36 -23.49 -13.42
C ARG A 627 0.34 -22.15 -13.66
N ASN A 628 0.42 -21.75 -14.92
CA ASN A 628 1.02 -20.49 -15.33
C ASN A 628 -0.10 -19.51 -15.71
N ASP A 629 -0.47 -18.62 -14.80
CA ASP A 629 -1.49 -17.58 -15.00
C ASP A 629 -0.94 -16.30 -15.68
N ASN A 630 0.34 -16.29 -16.09
CA ASN A 630 0.86 -15.23 -16.95
C ASN A 630 0.11 -15.22 -18.29
N LEU A 631 0.00 -14.04 -18.90
CA LEU A 631 -0.68 -13.84 -20.18
C LEU A 631 0.23 -14.14 -21.37
N PHE A 632 1.52 -13.82 -21.23
CA PHE A 632 2.52 -13.87 -22.31
C PHE A 632 3.81 -14.58 -21.88
N ALA A 633 4.21 -14.45 -20.62
CA ALA A 633 5.47 -14.98 -20.12
C ALA A 633 5.43 -16.50 -19.93
N GLU A 634 6.33 -17.17 -20.62
CA GLU A 634 6.74 -18.53 -20.29
C GLU A 634 7.32 -18.58 -18.87
N ASN A 635 7.42 -19.77 -18.30
CA ASN A 635 8.06 -19.96 -17.00
C ASN A 635 9.54 -20.37 -17.11
N ASP A 636 10.16 -20.14 -18.27
CA ASP A 636 11.55 -20.51 -18.57
C ASP A 636 12.57 -19.61 -17.86
N GLU A 637 12.15 -18.45 -17.34
CA GLU A 637 12.95 -17.59 -16.46
C GLU A 637 13.04 -18.13 -15.02
N TYR A 638 12.26 -19.17 -14.68
CA TYR A 638 12.20 -19.76 -13.36
C TYR A 638 12.80 -21.16 -13.30
N SER A 639 13.41 -21.45 -12.15
CA SER A 639 13.86 -22.78 -11.77
C SER A 639 13.17 -23.22 -10.49
N PHE A 640 13.02 -24.53 -10.33
CA PHE A 640 12.31 -25.12 -9.20
C PHE A 640 13.30 -25.89 -8.32
N ILE A 641 13.24 -25.64 -7.01
CA ILE A 641 14.03 -26.37 -6.02
C ILE A 641 13.08 -27.17 -5.15
N LEU A 642 13.32 -28.48 -5.09
CA LEU A 642 12.58 -29.40 -4.23
C LEU A 642 13.37 -29.62 -2.95
N LYS A 643 12.67 -29.61 -1.81
CA LYS A 643 13.28 -29.90 -0.51
C LYS A 643 12.43 -30.91 0.25
N ILE A 644 13.11 -31.72 1.04
CA ILE A 644 12.47 -32.48 2.13
C ILE A 644 12.91 -31.86 3.44
N LEU A 645 11.93 -31.49 4.26
CA LEU A 645 12.14 -31.03 5.63
C LEU A 645 11.75 -32.15 6.60
N ALA A 646 12.59 -32.41 7.59
CA ALA A 646 12.28 -33.27 8.73
C ALA A 646 12.22 -32.42 9.99
N ASP A 647 11.04 -32.31 10.61
CA ASP A 647 10.75 -31.38 11.71
C ASP A 647 11.25 -29.95 11.41
N GLY A 648 11.01 -29.47 10.19
CA GLY A 648 11.41 -28.14 9.71
C GLY A 648 12.87 -28.02 9.28
N ARG A 649 13.74 -29.00 9.57
CA ARG A 649 15.14 -29.00 9.13
C ARG A 649 15.27 -29.58 7.72
N LYS A 650 15.94 -28.86 6.82
CA LYS A 650 16.29 -29.37 5.49
C LYS A 650 17.17 -30.61 5.57
N VAL A 651 16.67 -31.75 5.09
CA VAL A 651 17.39 -33.05 5.06
C VAL A 651 17.76 -33.50 3.66
N TRP A 652 17.09 -32.95 2.64
CA TRP A 652 17.41 -33.18 1.25
C TRP A 652 17.01 -31.97 0.40
N GLU A 653 17.73 -31.75 -0.69
CA GLU A 653 17.48 -30.69 -1.67
C GLU A 653 17.88 -31.17 -3.06
N SER A 654 17.07 -30.84 -4.06
CA SER A 654 17.39 -31.12 -5.47
C SER A 654 18.38 -30.11 -6.03
N LYS A 655 19.00 -30.44 -7.17
CA LYS A 655 19.52 -29.40 -8.07
C LYS A 655 18.36 -28.57 -8.64
N PRO A 656 18.60 -27.35 -9.18
CA PRO A 656 17.59 -26.62 -9.93
C PRO A 656 16.97 -27.50 -11.03
N LEU A 657 15.64 -27.56 -11.06
CA LEU A 657 14.85 -28.27 -12.04
C LEU A 657 14.09 -27.29 -12.94
N GLU A 658 13.67 -27.77 -14.11
CA GLU A 658 12.85 -27.03 -15.06
C GLU A 658 11.57 -27.80 -15.35
N PHE A 659 10.44 -27.12 -15.28
CA PHE A 659 9.13 -27.66 -15.61
C PHE A 659 8.43 -26.69 -16.57
N ALA A 660 8.44 -26.98 -17.86
CA ALA A 660 7.90 -26.05 -18.87
C ALA A 660 6.36 -26.05 -18.88
N VAL A 661 5.76 -24.91 -18.57
CA VAL A 661 4.31 -24.68 -18.59
C VAL A 661 4.02 -23.36 -19.30
N ALA A 662 3.34 -23.46 -20.45
CA ALA A 662 3.05 -22.31 -21.28
C ALA A 662 2.02 -21.37 -20.61
N PRO A 663 1.99 -20.08 -20.98
CA PRO A 663 1.00 -19.12 -20.49
C PRO A 663 -0.44 -19.66 -20.62
N GLY A 664 -1.21 -19.61 -19.53
CA GLY A 664 -2.58 -20.10 -19.44
C GLY A 664 -2.74 -21.62 -19.33
N GLU A 665 -1.65 -22.40 -19.30
CA GLU A 665 -1.71 -23.86 -19.13
C GLU A 665 -1.51 -24.31 -17.68
N GLU A 666 -2.00 -25.53 -17.40
CA GLU A 666 -1.74 -26.27 -16.16
C GLU A 666 -1.16 -27.64 -16.52
N LYS A 667 -0.09 -28.06 -15.83
CA LYS A 667 0.54 -29.38 -16.01
C LYS A 667 0.88 -30.01 -14.66
N MET A 668 0.81 -31.34 -14.64
CA MET A 668 1.19 -32.16 -13.48
C MET A 668 2.50 -32.90 -13.77
N PHE A 669 3.39 -32.90 -12.77
CA PHE A 669 4.68 -33.55 -12.80
C PHE A 669 4.82 -34.51 -11.63
N GLU A 670 5.55 -35.60 -11.83
CA GLU A 670 5.93 -36.56 -10.79
C GLU A 670 7.45 -36.46 -10.56
N PRO A 671 7.90 -35.46 -9.79
CA PRO A 671 9.32 -35.28 -9.59
C PRO A 671 9.91 -36.37 -8.68
N ASP A 672 11.22 -36.64 -8.85
CA ASP A 672 11.95 -37.55 -7.98
C ASP A 672 12.33 -36.86 -6.67
N TRP A 673 11.67 -37.24 -5.58
CA TRP A 673 11.85 -36.69 -4.25
C TRP A 673 13.11 -37.19 -3.51
N GLY A 674 14.00 -37.94 -4.16
CA GLY A 674 15.12 -38.55 -3.45
C GLY A 674 14.65 -39.53 -2.36
N LYS A 675 15.57 -40.02 -1.53
CA LYS A 675 15.24 -40.95 -0.44
C LYS A 675 15.88 -40.47 0.86
N VAL A 676 15.05 -40.26 1.87
CA VAL A 676 15.49 -39.93 3.23
C VAL A 676 15.00 -41.00 4.20
N SER A 677 15.81 -41.29 5.21
CA SER A 677 15.49 -42.25 6.29
C SER A 677 15.25 -41.55 7.62
N GLU A 678 14.93 -40.25 7.59
CA GLU A 678 14.76 -39.42 8.77
C GLU A 678 13.43 -39.74 9.47
N GLU A 679 13.44 -39.69 10.80
CA GLU A 679 12.25 -39.78 11.63
C GLU A 679 11.61 -38.38 11.79
N GLY A 680 10.47 -38.29 12.48
CA GLY A 680 9.73 -37.01 12.65
C GLY A 680 8.71 -36.72 11.56
N GLU A 681 8.18 -35.49 11.58
CA GLU A 681 7.28 -34.95 10.56
C GLU A 681 8.07 -34.67 9.27
N LEU A 682 7.59 -35.17 8.15
CA LEU A 682 8.22 -34.93 6.86
C LEU A 682 7.34 -34.02 6.01
N VAL A 683 7.96 -33.01 5.41
CA VAL A 683 7.32 -32.03 4.54
C VAL A 683 8.06 -31.99 3.20
N TYR A 684 7.32 -32.10 2.11
CA TYR A 684 7.79 -31.78 0.77
C TYR A 684 7.57 -30.30 0.51
N GLU A 685 8.60 -29.62 -0.01
CA GLU A 685 8.56 -28.21 -0.38
C GLU A 685 9.04 -28.04 -1.82
N VAL A 686 8.37 -27.17 -2.58
CA VAL A 686 8.83 -26.68 -3.88
C VAL A 686 8.90 -25.16 -3.84
N SER A 687 10.08 -24.60 -4.11
CA SER A 687 10.28 -23.16 -4.33
C SER A 687 10.44 -22.87 -5.83
N CYS A 688 9.74 -21.86 -6.33
CA CYS A 688 9.93 -21.29 -7.67
C CYS A 688 10.84 -20.05 -7.56
N LEU A 689 12.02 -20.10 -8.20
CA LEU A 689 13.08 -19.11 -8.06
C LEU A 689 13.47 -18.51 -9.41
N THR A 690 13.83 -17.23 -9.45
CA THR A 690 14.43 -16.59 -10.64
C THR A 690 15.76 -17.26 -11.01
N LYS A 691 15.99 -17.52 -12.30
CA LYS A 691 17.25 -18.15 -12.79
C LYS A 691 18.40 -17.15 -12.96
N LYS A 692 18.09 -15.90 -13.29
CA LYS A 692 19.02 -14.83 -13.63
C LYS A 692 18.66 -13.57 -12.87
N ASP A 693 19.57 -12.61 -12.83
CA ASP A 693 19.26 -11.26 -12.38
C ASP A 693 18.21 -10.66 -13.32
N LEU A 694 17.13 -10.15 -12.72
CA LEU A 694 16.11 -9.34 -13.36
C LEU A 694 16.29 -7.88 -12.91
N PRO A 695 15.75 -6.89 -13.65
CA PRO A 695 15.84 -5.48 -13.25
C PRO A 695 15.34 -5.20 -11.83
N TRP A 696 14.45 -6.04 -11.30
CA TRP A 696 13.81 -5.88 -10.01
C TRP A 696 14.16 -6.94 -8.95
N ALA A 697 14.93 -7.97 -9.29
CA ALA A 697 15.32 -9.02 -8.34
C ALA A 697 16.61 -9.73 -8.75
N LYS A 698 17.38 -10.20 -7.76
CA LYS A 698 18.56 -11.03 -8.00
C LYS A 698 18.19 -12.46 -8.36
N ALA A 699 19.09 -13.16 -9.06
CA ALA A 699 18.97 -14.59 -9.29
C ALA A 699 18.79 -15.35 -7.96
N GLY A 700 17.87 -16.32 -7.94
CA GLY A 700 17.51 -17.08 -6.74
C GLY A 700 16.42 -16.42 -5.88
N PHE A 701 15.83 -15.30 -6.32
CA PHE A 701 14.68 -14.69 -5.65
C PHE A 701 13.45 -15.61 -5.75
N GLU A 702 12.78 -15.87 -4.63
CA GLU A 702 11.61 -16.74 -4.56
C GLU A 702 10.33 -16.01 -4.94
N ILE A 703 9.67 -16.48 -5.99
CA ILE A 703 8.40 -15.94 -6.49
C ILE A 703 7.21 -16.50 -5.70
N CYS A 704 7.20 -17.82 -5.52
CA CYS A 704 6.17 -18.55 -4.78
C CYS A 704 6.72 -19.88 -4.30
N LYS A 705 5.98 -20.50 -3.38
CA LYS A 705 6.32 -21.78 -2.75
C LYS A 705 5.06 -22.60 -2.51
N ALA A 706 5.20 -23.93 -2.51
CA ALA A 706 4.17 -24.84 -2.02
C ALA A 706 4.77 -25.88 -1.08
N GLN A 707 3.96 -26.39 -0.16
CA GLN A 707 4.33 -27.47 0.75
C GLN A 707 3.24 -28.54 0.87
N GLU A 708 3.66 -29.76 1.20
CA GLU A 708 2.79 -30.88 1.55
C GLU A 708 3.37 -31.64 2.75
N VAL A 709 2.57 -31.88 3.79
CA VAL A 709 2.95 -32.76 4.90
C VAL A 709 2.71 -34.22 4.50
N ILE A 710 3.80 -34.97 4.23
CA ILE A 710 3.71 -36.37 3.78
C ILE A 710 3.69 -37.38 4.94
N LYS A 711 4.20 -36.97 6.10
CA LYS A 711 4.16 -37.76 7.34
C LYS A 711 3.99 -36.77 8.47
N SER A 712 2.86 -36.84 9.18
CA SER A 712 2.55 -35.92 10.29
C SER A 712 3.47 -36.13 11.49
N ALA A 713 3.62 -35.08 12.30
CA ALA A 713 4.32 -35.16 13.58
C ALA A 713 3.66 -36.17 14.52
N ASP A 714 4.48 -36.93 15.26
CA ASP A 714 4.00 -37.71 16.40
C ASP A 714 3.88 -36.79 17.63
N LEU A 715 2.67 -36.30 17.87
CA LEU A 715 2.34 -35.44 19.02
C LEU A 715 1.91 -36.24 20.25
N SER A 716 2.24 -37.53 20.32
CA SER A 716 1.89 -38.38 21.45
C SER A 716 2.72 -38.10 22.70
N LEU A 717 2.10 -38.37 23.85
CA LEU A 717 2.74 -38.23 25.16
C LEU A 717 3.63 -39.43 25.49
N LYS A 718 4.91 -39.16 25.75
CA LYS A 718 5.81 -40.12 26.41
C LYS A 718 5.77 -39.92 27.92
N THR A 719 5.42 -40.97 28.66
CA THR A 719 5.33 -40.94 30.12
C THR A 719 6.63 -41.39 30.78
N SER A 720 6.97 -40.77 31.92
CA SER A 720 8.07 -41.22 32.75
C SER A 720 7.69 -42.48 33.53
N GLN A 721 8.65 -43.39 33.71
CA GLN A 721 8.53 -44.56 34.59
C GLN A 721 9.21 -44.35 35.95
N LYS A 722 9.73 -43.15 36.22
CA LYS A 722 10.38 -42.83 37.50
C LYS A 722 9.33 -42.48 38.56
N LYS A 723 9.60 -42.88 39.80
CA LYS A 723 8.78 -42.54 40.96
C LYS A 723 8.83 -41.04 41.25
N LEU A 724 7.66 -40.45 41.44
CA LEU A 724 7.50 -39.02 41.73
C LEU A 724 7.62 -38.72 43.24
N THR A 725 8.24 -37.60 43.59
CA THR A 725 8.13 -36.99 44.93
C THR A 725 7.23 -35.76 44.87
N ALA A 726 6.01 -35.90 45.39
CA ALA A 726 5.06 -34.81 45.53
C ALA A 726 4.75 -34.52 47.01
N VAL A 727 4.81 -33.25 47.38
CA VAL A 727 4.52 -32.75 48.73
C VAL A 727 3.28 -31.89 48.66
N GLU A 728 2.20 -32.35 49.28
CA GLU A 728 0.97 -31.57 49.38
C GLU A 728 0.92 -30.87 50.73
N GLY A 729 0.98 -29.54 50.69
CA GLY A 729 0.72 -28.68 51.84
C GLY A 729 -0.71 -28.13 51.84
N ASP A 730 -0.97 -27.29 52.84
CA ASP A 730 -2.28 -26.65 53.03
C ASP A 730 -2.61 -25.67 51.89
N PHE A 731 -1.60 -24.94 51.40
CA PHE A 731 -1.77 -23.90 50.37
C PHE A 731 -1.26 -24.30 48.98
N ASN A 732 -0.27 -25.19 48.91
CA ASN A 732 0.44 -25.51 47.67
C ASN A 732 0.72 -27.00 47.54
N ILE A 733 0.88 -27.45 46.30
CA ILE A 733 1.31 -28.79 45.92
C ILE A 733 2.68 -28.62 45.24
N GLY A 734 3.73 -29.08 45.91
CA GLY A 734 5.10 -29.04 45.44
C GLY A 734 5.50 -30.37 44.78
N VAL A 735 6.20 -30.30 43.67
CA VAL A 735 6.88 -31.44 43.06
C VAL A 735 8.36 -31.11 42.95
N VAL A 736 9.20 -31.94 43.56
CA VAL A 736 10.63 -31.67 43.71
C VAL A 736 11.45 -32.83 43.17
N GLY A 737 12.41 -32.53 42.31
CA GLY A 737 13.45 -33.43 41.85
C GLY A 737 14.83 -32.93 42.25
N ASP A 738 15.88 -33.61 41.76
CA ASP A 738 17.28 -33.28 42.11
C ASP A 738 17.69 -31.88 41.64
N ASP A 739 17.16 -31.43 40.50
CA ASP A 739 17.55 -30.19 39.84
C ASP A 739 16.36 -29.28 39.49
N PHE A 740 15.14 -29.64 39.89
CA PHE A 740 13.93 -28.86 39.65
C PHE A 740 13.00 -28.79 40.86
N SER A 741 12.22 -27.71 40.92
CA SER A 741 11.14 -27.53 41.89
C SER A 741 9.96 -26.85 41.21
N ILE A 742 8.78 -27.46 41.31
CA ILE A 742 7.53 -26.97 40.72
C ILE A 742 6.52 -26.75 41.84
N LEU A 743 5.82 -25.61 41.81
CA LEU A 743 4.82 -25.27 42.81
C LEU A 743 3.48 -24.92 42.15
N LEU A 744 2.45 -25.69 42.47
CA LEU A 744 1.07 -25.46 42.10
C LEU A 744 0.32 -24.89 43.31
N SER A 745 -0.37 -23.77 43.15
CA SER A 745 -1.08 -23.12 44.26
C SER A 745 -2.57 -23.47 44.28
N LYS A 746 -3.05 -23.97 45.42
CA LYS A 746 -4.48 -24.20 45.65
C LYS A 746 -5.28 -22.89 45.70
N ASP A 747 -4.68 -21.81 46.20
CA ASP A 747 -5.32 -20.50 46.28
C ASP A 747 -5.36 -19.81 44.92
N LYS A 748 -4.18 -19.60 44.32
CA LYS A 748 -4.01 -18.91 43.02
C LYS A 748 -4.43 -19.74 41.82
N ALA A 749 -4.74 -21.02 42.01
CA ALA A 749 -5.29 -21.92 41.00
C ALA A 749 -4.40 -22.15 39.77
N SER A 750 -3.08 -22.12 39.91
CA SER A 750 -2.17 -22.17 38.76
C SER A 750 -0.76 -22.63 39.14
N LEU A 751 0.10 -22.76 38.15
CA LEU A 751 1.54 -22.94 38.24
C LEU A 751 2.22 -21.63 38.64
N VAL A 752 2.58 -21.50 39.93
CA VAL A 752 3.11 -20.26 40.51
C VAL A 752 4.65 -20.22 40.56
N SER A 753 5.33 -21.35 40.37
CA SER A 753 6.78 -21.42 40.27
C SER A 753 7.21 -22.67 39.50
N TYR A 754 8.21 -22.50 38.64
CA TYR A 754 8.96 -23.60 38.04
C TYR A 754 10.44 -23.20 38.03
N GLN A 755 11.20 -23.82 38.93
CA GLN A 755 12.64 -23.63 39.04
C GLN A 755 13.43 -24.77 38.42
N LYS A 756 14.50 -24.42 37.72
CA LYS A 756 15.55 -25.35 37.27
C LYS A 756 16.91 -24.85 37.76
N ASN A 757 17.68 -25.69 38.44
CA ASN A 757 18.97 -25.33 39.04
C ASN A 757 18.90 -24.05 39.91
N GLY A 758 17.81 -23.88 40.66
CA GLY A 758 17.56 -22.71 41.51
C GLY A 758 17.19 -21.42 40.76
N LYS A 759 17.03 -21.43 39.43
CA LYS A 759 16.58 -20.29 38.63
C LYS A 759 15.09 -20.39 38.35
N GLU A 760 14.36 -19.31 38.61
CA GLU A 760 12.92 -19.21 38.34
C GLU A 760 12.64 -18.97 36.85
N LEU A 761 11.80 -19.82 36.25
CA LEU A 761 11.42 -19.77 34.85
C LEU A 761 10.03 -19.12 34.65
N ILE A 762 9.16 -19.09 35.67
CA ILE A 762 7.82 -18.49 35.57
C ILE A 762 7.73 -17.27 36.50
N LYS A 763 7.42 -16.09 35.94
CA LYS A 763 7.28 -14.82 36.68
C LYS A 763 5.83 -14.40 36.90
N ARG A 764 4.93 -14.78 35.99
CA ARG A 764 3.48 -14.68 36.16
C ARG A 764 2.88 -16.04 35.81
N ALA A 765 1.99 -16.53 36.67
CA ALA A 765 1.37 -17.82 36.50
C ALA A 765 0.45 -17.83 35.26
N PRO A 766 0.33 -18.95 34.53
CA PRO A 766 -0.64 -19.08 33.44
C PRO A 766 -2.06 -18.78 33.87
N GLN A 767 -2.72 -17.89 33.13
CA GLN A 767 -4.11 -17.49 33.32
C GLN A 767 -4.91 -17.76 32.04
N LEU A 768 -6.19 -18.08 32.19
CA LEU A 768 -7.11 -18.20 31.05
C LEU A 768 -7.17 -16.88 30.30
N ASN A 769 -6.94 -16.93 28.98
CA ASN A 769 -7.13 -15.77 28.11
C ASN A 769 -8.26 -16.04 27.11
N PHE A 770 -9.10 -15.01 26.91
CA PHE A 770 -10.24 -15.00 25.99
C PHE A 770 -10.27 -13.72 25.13
N TRP A 771 -9.27 -12.85 25.28
CA TRP A 771 -9.23 -11.52 24.69
C TRP A 771 -7.91 -11.31 23.97
N ARG A 772 -7.97 -10.62 22.84
CA ARG A 772 -6.81 -10.10 22.11
C ARG A 772 -6.85 -8.58 22.13
N ALA A 773 -5.70 -7.93 22.00
CA ALA A 773 -5.69 -6.48 21.79
C ALA A 773 -6.43 -6.17 20.48
N LEU A 774 -7.34 -5.20 20.48
CA LEU A 774 -8.19 -4.98 19.31
C LEU A 774 -7.34 -4.57 18.11
N THR A 775 -7.61 -5.14 16.94
CA THR A 775 -7.12 -4.59 15.68
C THR A 775 -7.93 -3.37 15.24
N ASP A 776 -7.46 -2.64 14.24
CA ASP A 776 -8.23 -1.54 13.63
C ASP A 776 -9.56 -2.05 13.05
N ASN A 777 -9.54 -3.19 12.38
CA ASN A 777 -10.76 -3.88 11.91
C ASN A 777 -11.68 -4.28 13.06
N ASP A 778 -11.14 -4.74 14.20
CA ASP A 778 -11.95 -5.04 15.37
C ASP A 778 -12.67 -3.79 15.89
N ARG A 779 -11.99 -2.64 15.95
CA ARG A 779 -12.58 -1.36 16.33
C ARG A 779 -13.64 -0.91 15.33
N GLY A 780 -13.32 -0.95 14.04
CA GLY A 780 -14.23 -0.61 12.93
C GLY A 780 -15.52 -1.43 12.92
N ALA A 781 -15.42 -2.73 13.22
CA ALA A 781 -16.56 -3.64 13.30
C ALA A 781 -17.32 -3.61 14.63
N GLY A 782 -16.97 -2.69 15.56
CA GLY A 782 -17.58 -2.60 16.89
C GLY A 782 -17.39 -3.85 17.76
N SER A 783 -16.28 -4.57 17.56
CA SER A 783 -15.95 -5.80 18.28
C SER A 783 -15.64 -5.56 19.76
N ASP A 784 -15.18 -4.36 20.12
CA ASP A 784 -15.03 -3.90 21.50
C ASP A 784 -16.33 -4.07 22.28
N PHE A 785 -17.45 -3.58 21.75
CA PHE A 785 -18.76 -3.73 22.35
C PHE A 785 -19.24 -5.19 22.29
N ARG A 786 -19.20 -5.81 21.11
CA ARG A 786 -19.76 -7.16 20.86
C ARG A 786 -19.07 -8.25 21.67
N PHE A 787 -17.76 -8.13 21.90
CA PHE A 787 -16.94 -9.17 22.52
C PHE A 787 -16.46 -8.81 23.93
N SER A 788 -16.70 -7.59 24.44
CA SER A 788 -16.28 -7.13 25.78
C SER A 788 -16.50 -8.12 26.93
N GLN A 789 -17.56 -8.93 26.86
CA GLN A 789 -17.84 -9.97 27.86
C GLN A 789 -16.68 -10.97 28.02
N TRP A 790 -15.91 -11.22 26.96
CA TRP A 790 -14.80 -12.18 26.95
C TRP A 790 -13.54 -11.64 27.63
N GLU A 791 -13.29 -10.32 27.57
CA GLU A 791 -12.24 -9.67 28.38
C GLU A 791 -12.49 -9.94 29.86
N VAL A 792 -13.72 -9.68 30.32
CA VAL A 792 -14.14 -9.88 31.72
C VAL A 792 -14.16 -11.36 32.09
N ALA A 793 -14.59 -12.24 31.18
CA ALA A 793 -14.76 -13.67 31.42
C ALA A 793 -13.48 -14.35 31.91
N GLY A 794 -12.36 -14.10 31.22
CA GLY A 794 -11.04 -14.63 31.57
C GLY A 794 -10.41 -13.89 32.75
N LYS A 795 -10.36 -12.56 32.68
CA LYS A 795 -9.69 -11.68 33.66
C LYS A 795 -10.22 -11.83 35.09
N TYR A 796 -11.53 -12.07 35.24
CA TYR A 796 -12.19 -12.25 36.54
C TYR A 796 -12.72 -13.67 36.77
N ALA A 797 -12.19 -14.66 36.05
CA ALA A 797 -12.55 -16.06 36.22
C ALA A 797 -12.36 -16.51 37.69
N LYS A 798 -13.41 -17.09 38.28
CA LYS A 798 -13.42 -17.47 39.70
C LYS A 798 -13.20 -18.96 39.87
N LYS A 799 -12.11 -19.34 40.52
CA LYS A 799 -11.86 -20.72 40.99
C LYS A 799 -13.07 -21.24 41.77
N GLN A 800 -13.57 -22.40 41.37
CA GLN A 800 -14.64 -23.15 42.03
C GLN A 800 -14.11 -24.39 42.75
N ASP A 801 -13.24 -25.14 42.08
CA ASP A 801 -12.80 -26.45 42.55
C ASP A 801 -11.32 -26.71 42.23
N VAL A 802 -10.72 -27.60 43.02
CA VAL A 802 -9.34 -28.08 42.86
C VAL A 802 -9.34 -29.58 43.11
N GLU A 803 -9.16 -30.37 42.04
CA GLU A 803 -9.03 -31.81 42.12
C GLU A 803 -7.56 -32.22 42.04
N VAL A 804 -7.13 -33.13 42.93
CA VAL A 804 -5.76 -33.66 42.94
C VAL A 804 -5.81 -35.16 42.75
N LYS A 805 -5.26 -35.65 41.63
CA LYS A 805 -5.14 -37.07 41.31
C LYS A 805 -3.67 -37.49 41.37
N ARG A 806 -3.38 -38.51 42.19
CA ARG A 806 -2.03 -39.07 42.33
C ARG A 806 -1.94 -40.41 41.64
N GLU A 807 -0.91 -40.56 40.83
CA GLU A 807 -0.55 -41.83 40.21
C GLU A 807 0.89 -42.18 40.63
N GLU A 808 1.38 -43.37 40.25
CA GLU A 808 2.69 -43.84 40.71
C GLU A 808 3.85 -42.94 40.24
N ASN A 809 3.73 -42.38 39.04
CA ASN A 809 4.80 -41.64 38.36
C ASN A 809 4.43 -40.19 38.00
N SER A 810 3.22 -39.75 38.35
CA SER A 810 2.69 -38.43 38.02
C SER A 810 1.72 -37.92 39.08
N ILE A 811 1.53 -36.61 39.11
CA ILE A 811 0.45 -35.94 39.84
C ILE A 811 -0.28 -35.01 38.90
N THR A 812 -1.60 -35.09 38.88
CA THR A 812 -2.47 -34.18 38.12
C THR A 812 -3.22 -33.30 39.10
N VAL A 813 -3.16 -31.98 38.87
CA VAL A 813 -4.01 -31.02 39.57
C VAL A 813 -4.90 -30.33 38.55
N THR A 814 -6.21 -30.44 38.72
CA THR A 814 -7.21 -29.82 37.85
C THR A 814 -7.90 -28.69 38.60
N TYR A 815 -7.85 -27.50 38.03
CA TYR A 815 -8.55 -26.32 38.52
C TYR A 815 -9.79 -26.07 37.67
N THR A 816 -10.94 -25.91 38.30
CA THR A 816 -12.18 -25.50 37.61
C THR A 816 -12.48 -24.04 37.91
N PHE A 817 -12.69 -23.25 36.87
CA PHE A 817 -13.01 -21.83 36.94
C PHE A 817 -14.40 -21.59 36.41
N ARG A 818 -15.25 -20.91 37.18
CA ARG A 818 -16.47 -20.31 36.65
C ARG A 818 -16.09 -18.98 35.99
N LEU A 819 -16.43 -18.81 34.73
CA LEU A 819 -16.20 -17.56 34.01
C LEU A 819 -17.10 -16.45 34.56
N ALA A 820 -16.64 -15.20 34.49
CA ALA A 820 -17.39 -14.02 34.92
C ALA A 820 -18.45 -13.61 33.90
N LEU A 821 -19.32 -14.57 33.55
CA LEU A 821 -20.41 -14.42 32.58
C LEU A 821 -21.77 -14.61 33.28
N PRO A 822 -22.87 -14.11 32.68
CA PRO A 822 -24.22 -14.37 33.18
C PRO A 822 -24.55 -15.88 33.21
N SER A 823 -24.09 -16.62 32.20
CA SER A 823 -24.21 -18.08 32.09
C SER A 823 -23.25 -18.80 33.05
N ASP A 824 -23.64 -19.95 33.61
CA ASP A 824 -22.78 -20.79 34.46
C ASP A 824 -21.80 -21.62 33.60
N VAL A 825 -20.82 -20.93 33.00
CA VAL A 825 -19.78 -21.55 32.16
C VAL A 825 -18.58 -21.89 33.02
N LYS A 826 -18.09 -23.13 32.92
CA LYS A 826 -16.95 -23.63 33.70
C LYS A 826 -15.84 -24.11 32.80
N CYS A 827 -14.69 -23.45 32.87
CA CYS A 827 -13.46 -23.88 32.21
C CYS A 827 -12.60 -24.69 33.17
N SER A 828 -11.70 -25.48 32.62
CA SER A 828 -10.72 -26.20 33.43
C SER A 828 -9.31 -26.00 32.92
N VAL A 829 -8.36 -25.91 33.84
CA VAL A 829 -6.92 -25.96 33.55
C VAL A 829 -6.32 -27.05 34.40
N SER A 830 -5.67 -28.03 33.77
CA SER A 830 -5.01 -29.13 34.45
C SER A 830 -3.50 -29.11 34.23
N TYR A 831 -2.76 -29.46 35.27
CA TYR A 831 -1.31 -29.61 35.27
C TYR A 831 -0.95 -31.03 35.70
N THR A 832 -0.40 -31.82 34.78
CA THR A 832 0.11 -33.16 35.07
C THR A 832 1.63 -33.13 35.07
N ILE A 833 2.23 -33.36 36.23
CA ILE A 833 3.68 -33.27 36.41
C ILE A 833 4.26 -34.67 36.57
N ASP A 834 5.32 -34.98 35.81
CA ASP A 834 6.05 -36.24 35.92
C ASP A 834 7.33 -36.13 36.78
N ALA A 835 7.97 -37.27 37.02
CA ALA A 835 9.18 -37.34 37.83
C ALA A 835 10.44 -36.70 37.22
N ASN A 836 10.39 -36.23 35.96
CA ASN A 836 11.48 -35.47 35.34
C ASN A 836 11.22 -33.96 35.32
N GLY A 837 10.11 -33.50 35.92
CA GLY A 837 9.73 -32.09 35.93
C GLY A 837 9.08 -31.62 34.63
N LYS A 838 8.66 -32.54 33.75
CA LYS A 838 7.83 -32.21 32.60
C LYS A 838 6.41 -31.91 33.09
N ILE A 839 5.84 -30.80 32.64
CA ILE A 839 4.49 -30.36 33.00
C ILE A 839 3.61 -30.46 31.77
N ILE A 840 2.60 -31.30 31.78
CA ILE A 840 1.54 -31.32 30.75
C ILE A 840 0.45 -30.36 31.21
N VAL A 841 0.16 -29.36 30.39
CA VAL A 841 -0.88 -28.36 30.61
C VAL A 841 -2.01 -28.66 29.64
N CYS A 842 -3.25 -28.69 30.14
CA CYS A 842 -4.46 -28.75 29.32
C CYS A 842 -5.45 -27.70 29.81
N ALA A 843 -5.79 -26.74 28.95
CA ALA A 843 -6.85 -25.77 29.19
C ALA A 843 -8.03 -26.07 28.27
N LYS A 844 -9.23 -26.15 28.84
CA LYS A 844 -10.46 -26.55 28.15
C LYS A 844 -11.60 -25.60 28.44
N TYR A 845 -12.21 -25.10 27.37
CA TYR A 845 -13.48 -24.40 27.35
C TYR A 845 -14.55 -25.33 26.76
N PRO A 846 -15.63 -25.63 27.49
CA PRO A 846 -16.57 -26.68 27.12
C PRO A 846 -17.61 -26.26 26.06
N GLY A 847 -17.62 -25.01 25.61
CA GLY A 847 -18.71 -24.47 24.80
C GLY A 847 -19.87 -23.92 25.65
N THR A 848 -20.56 -22.90 25.13
CA THR A 848 -21.78 -22.36 25.70
C THR A 848 -22.65 -21.73 24.61
N ASN A 849 -23.97 -21.91 24.70
CA ASN A 849 -24.88 -21.35 23.69
C ASN A 849 -25.28 -19.92 24.03
N GLY A 850 -25.59 -19.13 23.01
CA GLY A 850 -26.22 -17.81 23.16
C GLY A 850 -25.26 -16.69 23.57
N LEU A 851 -23.95 -16.90 23.42
CA LEU A 851 -22.93 -15.86 23.57
C LEU A 851 -22.29 -15.52 22.21
N ALA A 852 -21.72 -14.33 22.10
CA ALA A 852 -20.94 -13.94 20.93
C ALA A 852 -19.71 -14.87 20.75
N PRO A 853 -19.21 -15.05 19.51
CA PRO A 853 -17.95 -15.75 19.25
C PRO A 853 -16.78 -15.29 20.12
N LEU A 854 -15.80 -16.16 20.31
CA LEU A 854 -14.59 -15.87 21.09
C LEU A 854 -13.55 -15.15 20.21
N PRO A 855 -12.92 -14.07 20.70
CA PRO A 855 -11.75 -13.50 20.04
C PRO A 855 -10.57 -14.49 19.97
N GLU A 856 -10.28 -15.13 21.10
CA GLU A 856 -9.27 -16.19 21.22
C GLU A 856 -9.60 -17.10 22.42
N PHE A 857 -8.92 -18.25 22.53
CA PHE A 857 -8.95 -19.07 23.75
C PHE A 857 -7.58 -19.71 24.03
N GLY A 858 -7.07 -19.53 25.25
CA GLY A 858 -5.84 -20.18 25.66
C GLY A 858 -5.32 -19.77 27.02
N LEU A 859 -4.00 -19.70 27.14
CA LEU A 859 -3.29 -19.26 28.35
C LEU A 859 -2.29 -18.15 28.04
N GLU A 860 -2.24 -17.14 28.89
CA GLU A 860 -1.20 -16.09 28.90
C GLU A 860 -0.38 -16.16 30.19
N PHE A 861 0.95 -16.03 30.08
CA PHE A 861 1.87 -15.99 31.22
C PHE A 861 3.14 -15.20 30.91
N ALA A 862 3.96 -14.96 31.95
CA ALA A 862 5.18 -14.19 31.81
C ALA A 862 6.42 -14.95 32.30
N LEU A 863 7.49 -14.83 31.52
CA LEU A 863 8.82 -15.38 31.76
C LEU A 863 9.77 -14.26 32.21
N PRO A 864 10.95 -14.58 32.77
CA PRO A 864 12.00 -13.60 33.00
C PRO A 864 12.32 -12.82 31.72
N LYS A 865 12.46 -11.48 31.80
CA LYS A 865 12.85 -10.61 30.67
C LYS A 865 14.06 -11.12 29.86
N ALA A 866 15.01 -11.77 30.53
CA ALA A 866 16.20 -12.31 29.88
C ALA A 866 15.88 -13.44 28.88
N MET A 867 14.72 -14.09 28.99
CA MET A 867 14.25 -15.13 28.07
C MET A 867 13.48 -14.52 26.89
N ASN A 868 14.15 -13.66 26.13
CA ASN A 868 13.53 -12.91 25.04
C ASN A 868 13.79 -13.50 23.65
N GLN A 869 14.67 -14.52 23.51
CA GLN A 869 14.90 -15.22 22.25
C GLN A 869 13.96 -16.41 22.15
N PHE A 870 13.49 -16.72 20.95
CA PHE A 870 12.71 -17.93 20.73
C PHE A 870 12.91 -18.54 19.35
N ALA A 871 12.70 -19.85 19.27
CA ALA A 871 12.69 -20.60 18.03
C ALA A 871 11.50 -21.54 18.01
N TRP A 872 10.86 -21.73 16.86
CA TRP A 872 9.67 -22.57 16.75
C TRP A 872 9.66 -23.39 15.47
N TYR A 873 9.02 -24.55 15.55
CA TYR A 873 8.62 -25.32 14.38
C TYR A 873 7.10 -25.20 14.21
N GLY A 874 6.68 -24.45 13.18
CA GLY A 874 5.29 -24.08 12.92
C GLY A 874 5.18 -23.29 11.62
N LEU A 875 4.07 -22.59 11.42
CA LEU A 875 3.91 -21.66 10.29
C LEU A 875 4.72 -20.38 10.55
N GLY A 876 5.29 -19.79 9.51
CA GLY A 876 6.09 -18.57 9.58
C GLY A 876 6.85 -18.25 8.27
N PRO A 877 7.83 -17.33 8.30
CA PRO A 877 8.33 -16.62 9.48
C PRO A 877 7.46 -15.47 9.96
N ASP A 878 6.60 -14.93 9.10
CA ASP A 878 5.70 -13.82 9.41
C ASP A 878 4.47 -14.30 10.20
N GLU A 879 3.79 -13.37 10.89
CA GLU A 879 2.59 -13.67 11.67
C GLU A 879 1.41 -14.15 10.80
N SER A 880 0.67 -15.12 11.32
CA SER A 880 -0.43 -15.80 10.63
C SER A 880 -1.69 -15.83 11.50
N TYR A 881 -2.86 -15.69 10.87
CA TYR A 881 -4.18 -15.78 11.50
C TYR A 881 -5.11 -16.69 10.70
N LEU A 882 -6.24 -17.07 11.29
CA LEU A 882 -7.15 -18.07 10.74
C LEU A 882 -7.61 -17.78 9.30
N ASP A 883 -7.77 -16.50 8.96
CA ASP A 883 -8.14 -16.01 7.63
C ASP A 883 -6.96 -15.45 6.81
N ARG A 884 -5.73 -15.54 7.33
CA ARG A 884 -4.51 -15.01 6.73
C ARG A 884 -3.33 -15.98 6.90
N THR A 885 -3.44 -17.14 6.25
CA THR A 885 -2.39 -18.19 6.26
C THR A 885 -1.69 -18.38 4.91
N ALA A 886 -2.20 -17.79 3.83
CA ALA A 886 -1.51 -17.83 2.54
C ALA A 886 -0.15 -17.12 2.67
N GLY A 887 0.90 -17.73 2.12
CA GLY A 887 2.29 -17.31 2.31
C GLY A 887 2.94 -17.75 3.63
N ALA A 888 2.20 -18.34 4.58
CA ALA A 888 2.76 -18.91 5.80
C ALA A 888 3.09 -20.40 5.58
N TYR A 889 4.36 -20.77 5.74
CA TYR A 889 4.84 -22.13 5.46
C TYR A 889 5.43 -22.79 6.69
N LEU A 890 5.38 -24.12 6.75
CA LEU A 890 6.01 -24.89 7.83
C LEU A 890 7.53 -24.81 7.73
N GLY A 891 8.15 -24.40 8.82
CA GLY A 891 9.60 -24.26 8.90
C GLY A 891 10.09 -24.16 10.33
N LEU A 892 11.41 -24.26 10.48
CA LEU A 892 12.10 -23.94 11.73
C LEU A 892 12.57 -22.49 11.66
N PHE A 893 12.03 -21.65 12.54
CA PHE A 893 12.29 -20.22 12.57
C PHE A 893 12.86 -19.79 13.92
N GLU A 894 13.54 -18.65 13.97
CA GLU A 894 14.11 -18.04 15.17
C GLU A 894 13.87 -16.53 15.15
N SER A 895 13.49 -15.95 16.28
CA SER A 895 13.25 -14.52 16.45
C SER A 895 13.42 -14.11 17.93
N ASN A 896 13.02 -12.88 18.27
CA ASN A 896 12.95 -12.41 19.64
C ASN A 896 11.66 -11.62 19.88
N ALA A 897 11.31 -11.44 21.16
CA ALA A 897 10.06 -10.82 21.57
C ALA A 897 9.82 -9.45 20.92
N GLU A 898 10.85 -8.60 20.83
CA GLU A 898 10.73 -7.25 20.25
C GLU A 898 10.48 -7.32 18.74
N LYS A 899 11.21 -8.17 18.01
CA LYS A 899 11.02 -8.34 16.55
C LYS A 899 9.69 -8.99 16.19
N ASN A 900 9.11 -9.78 17.09
CA ASN A 900 7.83 -10.44 16.88
C ASN A 900 6.63 -9.50 17.11
N LYS A 901 6.86 -8.32 17.69
CA LYS A 901 5.87 -7.25 17.79
C LYS A 901 5.94 -6.41 16.52
N ALA A 902 5.03 -6.62 15.57
CA ALA A 902 4.99 -5.82 14.36
C ALA A 902 4.75 -4.34 14.70
N PRO A 903 5.49 -3.40 14.07
CA PRO A 903 5.40 -1.99 14.40
C PRO A 903 4.24 -1.29 13.64
N TYR A 904 3.02 -1.83 13.73
CA TYR A 904 1.83 -1.19 13.19
C TYR A 904 1.66 0.24 13.71
N LEU A 905 1.16 1.17 12.89
CA LEU A 905 1.04 2.59 13.24
C LEU A 905 0.43 2.82 14.64
N MET A 906 -0.75 2.25 14.88
CA MET A 906 -1.29 2.08 16.23
C MET A 906 -0.96 0.68 16.78
N PRO A 907 -0.44 0.55 18.02
CA PRO A 907 -0.23 -0.75 18.66
C PRO A 907 -1.53 -1.56 18.76
N GLN A 908 -1.45 -2.86 18.40
CA GLN A 908 -2.59 -3.78 18.32
C GLN A 908 -2.11 -5.24 18.33
N GLU A 909 -3.02 -6.22 18.31
CA GLU A 909 -2.66 -7.64 18.28
C GLU A 909 -1.64 -7.94 17.18
N THR A 910 -0.58 -8.68 17.54
CA THR A 910 0.53 -9.00 16.64
C THR A 910 1.31 -10.24 17.11
N GLY A 911 2.06 -10.86 16.20
CA GLY A 911 3.07 -11.86 16.50
C GLY A 911 2.50 -13.27 16.71
N ASN A 912 1.28 -13.53 16.24
CA ASN A 912 0.68 -14.86 16.30
C ASN A 912 1.27 -15.81 15.24
N HIS A 913 1.54 -17.04 15.64
CA HIS A 913 2.06 -18.10 14.76
C HIS A 913 1.23 -19.37 14.91
N MET A 914 0.54 -19.74 13.83
CA MET A 914 -0.36 -20.89 13.81
C MET A 914 0.38 -22.20 13.59
N GLY A 915 -0.29 -23.32 13.89
CA GLY A 915 0.21 -24.64 13.55
C GLY A 915 1.53 -25.00 14.23
N THR A 916 1.78 -24.52 15.44
CA THR A 916 3.06 -24.71 16.13
C THR A 916 3.13 -26.09 16.79
N ARG A 917 4.20 -26.84 16.47
CA ARG A 917 4.52 -28.15 17.06
C ARG A 917 5.37 -27.99 18.31
N ASN A 918 6.37 -27.12 18.24
CA ASN A 918 7.23 -26.82 19.37
C ASN A 918 7.70 -25.36 19.34
N LEU A 919 7.86 -24.79 20.53
CA LEU A 919 8.33 -23.42 20.76
C LEU A 919 9.37 -23.46 21.88
N ARG A 920 10.58 -23.02 21.59
CA ARG A 920 11.68 -22.90 22.53
C ARG A 920 11.89 -21.43 22.85
N ILE A 921 11.79 -21.04 24.13
CA ILE A 921 12.03 -19.66 24.58
C ILE A 921 13.19 -19.67 25.56
N TYR A 922 14.22 -18.86 25.32
CA TYR A 922 15.48 -18.95 26.04
C TYR A 922 16.16 -17.60 26.19
N SER A 923 17.06 -17.57 27.17
CA SER A 923 18.03 -16.49 27.37
C SER A 923 19.29 -16.72 26.55
N GLU A 924 20.10 -15.68 26.40
CA GLU A 924 21.43 -15.79 25.77
C GLU A 924 22.31 -16.86 26.44
N GLN A 925 22.11 -17.13 27.74
CA GLN A 925 22.84 -18.18 28.47
C GLN A 925 22.23 -19.59 28.29
N GLY A 926 21.23 -19.74 27.41
CA GLY A 926 20.61 -21.02 27.05
C GLY A 926 19.53 -21.51 28.01
N SER A 927 19.38 -20.90 29.19
CA SER A 927 18.32 -21.26 30.15
C SER A 927 16.96 -20.81 29.62
N GLY A 928 15.96 -21.68 29.72
CA GLY A 928 14.62 -21.34 29.32
C GLY A 928 13.62 -22.49 29.37
N ILE A 929 12.61 -22.44 28.51
CA ILE A 929 11.55 -23.44 28.41
C ILE A 929 11.35 -23.92 26.98
N LEU A 930 10.92 -25.16 26.84
CA LEU A 930 10.46 -25.79 25.61
C LEU A 930 9.00 -26.18 25.77
N LEU A 931 8.16 -25.62 24.92
CA LEU A 931 6.76 -25.94 24.76
C LEU A 931 6.61 -26.94 23.61
N LYS A 932 5.89 -28.04 23.83
CA LYS A 932 5.58 -29.03 22.79
C LYS A 932 4.08 -29.29 22.73
N ALA A 933 3.52 -29.21 21.54
CA ALA A 933 2.14 -29.57 21.25
C ALA A 933 1.88 -31.03 21.62
N ILE A 934 0.67 -31.31 22.09
CA ILE A 934 0.20 -32.66 22.38
C ILE A 934 -1.15 -32.83 21.69
N ASP A 935 -1.34 -33.94 21.00
CA ASP A 935 -2.54 -34.28 20.22
C ASP A 935 -2.78 -33.37 19.01
N LYS A 936 -2.74 -32.04 19.16
CA LYS A 936 -2.90 -31.04 18.09
C LYS A 936 -1.87 -29.90 18.21
N PRO A 937 -1.44 -29.29 17.10
CA PRO A 937 -0.66 -28.05 17.13
C PRO A 937 -1.39 -26.92 17.86
N PHE A 938 -0.66 -25.97 18.42
CA PHE A 938 -1.20 -24.77 19.07
C PHE A 938 -0.81 -23.50 18.29
N GLU A 939 -1.42 -22.37 18.62
CA GLU A 939 -0.96 -21.04 18.20
C GLU A 939 -0.22 -20.35 19.35
N PHE A 940 0.69 -19.43 19.04
CA PHE A 940 1.41 -18.70 20.08
C PHE A 940 1.79 -17.29 19.65
N SER A 941 2.02 -16.44 20.65
CA SER A 941 2.81 -15.22 20.51
C SER A 941 3.83 -15.10 21.64
N VAL A 942 4.98 -14.50 21.35
CA VAL A 942 6.00 -14.12 22.34
C VAL A 942 6.27 -12.63 22.18
N LEU A 943 5.94 -11.84 23.20
CA LEU A 943 5.92 -10.37 23.13
C LEU A 943 6.61 -9.74 24.35
N PRO A 944 7.07 -8.48 24.25
CA PRO A 944 7.67 -7.74 25.36
C PRO A 944 6.62 -7.12 26.31
N VAL A 945 5.37 -7.09 25.89
CA VAL A 945 4.20 -6.52 26.58
C VAL A 945 3.05 -7.54 26.58
N ASN A 946 2.12 -7.42 27.53
CA ASN A 946 0.91 -8.27 27.57
C ASN A 946 -0.22 -7.69 26.70
N THR A 947 -1.27 -8.50 26.53
CA THR A 947 -2.49 -8.13 25.81
C THR A 947 -3.06 -6.77 26.24
N MET A 948 -3.19 -6.52 27.55
CA MET A 948 -3.84 -5.29 28.04
C MET A 948 -2.94 -4.04 27.91
N GLU A 949 -1.63 -4.20 27.98
CA GLU A 949 -0.66 -3.11 27.74
C GLU A 949 -0.69 -2.69 26.27
N LEU A 950 -0.83 -3.67 25.37
CA LEU A 950 -0.94 -3.45 23.93
C LEU A 950 -2.27 -2.80 23.55
N ASP A 951 -3.38 -3.27 24.12
CA ASP A 951 -4.74 -2.77 23.85
C ASP A 951 -4.96 -1.32 24.35
N ALA A 952 -4.18 -0.88 25.34
CA ALA A 952 -4.30 0.45 25.93
C ALA A 952 -3.49 1.53 25.22
N ALA A 953 -2.41 1.17 24.50
CA ALA A 953 -1.51 2.12 23.87
C ALA A 953 -2.07 2.61 22.52
N LYS A 954 -1.89 3.90 22.25
CA LYS A 954 -2.22 4.55 20.98
C LYS A 954 -0.98 4.84 20.15
N HIS A 955 0.17 4.97 20.81
CA HIS A 955 1.48 5.08 20.18
C HIS A 955 2.49 4.08 20.77
N HIS A 956 3.52 3.72 19.99
CA HIS A 956 4.56 2.79 20.47
C HIS A 956 5.33 3.31 21.68
N TYR A 957 5.58 4.63 21.77
CA TYR A 957 6.27 5.23 22.91
C TYR A 957 5.43 5.22 24.20
N GLU A 958 4.13 4.97 24.12
CA GLU A 958 3.24 4.82 25.29
C GLU A 958 3.31 3.42 25.91
N LEU A 959 3.90 2.45 25.21
CA LEU A 959 4.07 1.10 25.72
C LEU A 959 5.02 1.12 26.94
N PRO A 960 4.71 0.35 28.00
CA PRO A 960 5.52 0.37 29.21
C PRO A 960 6.90 -0.25 28.98
N GLN A 961 7.83 0.10 29.87
CA GLN A 961 9.14 -0.54 29.88
C GLN A 961 9.01 -2.07 30.03
N THR A 962 9.67 -2.81 29.13
CA THR A 962 9.70 -4.29 29.18
C THR A 962 10.25 -4.80 30.52
N HIS A 963 9.39 -5.48 31.29
CA HIS A 963 9.75 -6.11 32.57
C HIS A 963 9.76 -7.65 32.51
N PHE A 964 9.03 -8.23 31.54
CA PHE A 964 8.88 -9.66 31.35
C PHE A 964 8.89 -9.99 29.86
N THR A 965 8.99 -11.28 29.54
CA THR A 965 8.62 -11.78 28.21
C THR A 965 7.28 -12.49 28.35
N TRP A 966 6.27 -11.97 27.67
CA TRP A 966 4.91 -12.47 27.69
C TRP A 966 4.73 -13.54 26.62
N VAL A 967 3.99 -14.59 26.97
CA VAL A 967 3.75 -15.75 26.11
C VAL A 967 2.27 -16.08 26.13
N LYS A 968 1.66 -16.14 24.95
CA LYS A 968 0.36 -16.76 24.75
C LYS A 968 0.54 -18.16 24.18
N VAL A 969 -0.27 -19.11 24.63
CA VAL A 969 -0.42 -20.44 24.01
C VAL A 969 -1.91 -20.69 23.83
N LEU A 970 -2.35 -20.69 22.58
CA LEU A 970 -3.76 -20.64 22.21
C LEU A 970 -4.21 -21.95 21.55
N ALA A 971 -5.47 -22.31 21.81
CA ALA A 971 -6.17 -23.35 21.06
C ALA A 971 -6.53 -22.85 19.66
N ALA A 972 -6.99 -21.60 19.60
CA ALA A 972 -7.38 -20.90 18.39
C ALA A 972 -7.51 -19.39 18.66
N GLN A 973 -7.36 -18.60 17.60
CA GLN A 973 -7.72 -17.19 17.52
C GLN A 973 -8.59 -16.94 16.27
N MET A 974 -9.58 -16.04 16.36
CA MET A 974 -10.39 -15.66 15.19
C MET A 974 -9.55 -14.93 14.13
N GLY A 975 -10.08 -14.81 12.91
CA GLY A 975 -9.46 -14.03 11.83
C GLY A 975 -9.23 -12.54 12.16
N VAL A 976 -8.51 -11.84 11.29
CA VAL A 976 -8.26 -10.39 11.41
C VAL A 976 -9.17 -9.53 10.53
N GLY A 977 -9.86 -10.13 9.55
CA GLY A 977 -10.73 -9.41 8.62
C GLY A 977 -9.97 -8.46 7.69
N GLY A 978 -10.72 -7.60 7.02
CA GLY A 978 -10.13 -6.59 6.12
C GLY A 978 -10.98 -6.22 4.90
N ASP A 979 -12.20 -6.72 4.75
CA ASP A 979 -13.06 -6.27 3.65
C ASP A 979 -13.29 -4.75 3.69
N ASP A 980 -13.44 -4.18 4.88
CA ASP A 980 -13.31 -2.75 5.23
C ASP A 980 -12.95 -2.63 6.73
N SER A 981 -12.68 -1.40 7.21
CA SER A 981 -12.36 -1.13 8.63
C SER A 981 -13.37 -0.19 9.31
N TRP A 982 -14.61 -0.16 8.84
CA TRP A 982 -15.68 0.70 9.39
C TRP A 982 -17.05 0.01 9.51
N GLY A 983 -17.10 -1.31 9.38
CA GLY A 983 -18.29 -2.07 9.71
C GLY A 983 -18.23 -3.57 9.40
N ALA A 984 -17.38 -3.99 8.46
CA ALA A 984 -17.26 -5.39 8.08
C ALA A 984 -16.73 -6.26 9.23
N PRO A 985 -17.45 -7.29 9.65
CA PRO A 985 -16.90 -8.28 10.56
C PRO A 985 -15.96 -9.23 9.81
N VAL A 986 -15.16 -9.97 10.59
CA VAL A 986 -14.53 -11.21 10.11
C VAL A 986 -15.62 -12.16 9.58
N HIS A 987 -15.38 -12.79 8.43
CA HIS A 987 -16.31 -13.77 7.85
C HIS A 987 -16.58 -14.94 8.81
N ASP A 988 -17.81 -15.47 8.76
CA ASP A 988 -18.31 -16.48 9.71
C ASP A 988 -17.41 -17.73 9.79
N GLU A 989 -16.82 -18.19 8.69
CA GLU A 989 -15.93 -19.35 8.68
C GLU A 989 -14.59 -19.14 9.42
N PHE A 990 -14.25 -17.90 9.76
CA PHE A 990 -13.05 -17.52 10.48
C PHE A 990 -13.34 -16.96 11.89
N LEU A 991 -14.58 -17.10 12.37
CA LEU A 991 -14.95 -16.83 13.76
C LEU A 991 -14.76 -18.07 14.64
N LEU A 992 -14.76 -17.88 15.97
CA LEU A 992 -14.76 -18.98 16.95
C LEU A 992 -16.12 -19.08 17.66
N PRO A 993 -17.09 -19.86 17.12
CA PRO A 993 -18.43 -19.98 17.72
C PRO A 993 -18.38 -20.40 19.20
N SER A 994 -19.16 -19.70 20.04
CA SER A 994 -19.07 -19.88 21.49
C SER A 994 -19.59 -21.23 21.97
N GLU A 995 -20.42 -21.91 21.18
CA GLU A 995 -20.94 -23.24 21.45
C GLU A 995 -19.92 -24.36 21.24
N ASN A 996 -18.81 -24.08 20.55
CA ASN A 996 -17.78 -25.07 20.27
C ASN A 996 -16.89 -25.31 21.49
N GLU A 997 -16.39 -26.54 21.59
CA GLU A 997 -15.35 -26.88 22.56
C GLU A 997 -13.98 -26.45 22.03
N TYR A 998 -13.22 -25.74 22.86
CA TYR A 998 -11.84 -25.37 22.58
C TYR A 998 -10.91 -25.95 23.63
N GLU A 999 -9.84 -26.60 23.19
CA GLU A 999 -8.85 -27.23 24.05
C GLU A 999 -7.45 -26.96 23.51
N VAL A 1000 -6.55 -26.49 24.38
CA VAL A 1000 -5.12 -26.43 24.10
C VAL A 1000 -4.37 -27.33 25.07
N LYS A 1001 -3.53 -28.21 24.53
CA LYS A 1001 -2.77 -29.19 25.29
C LYS A 1001 -1.32 -29.19 24.84
N PHE A 1002 -0.42 -28.93 25.78
CA PHE A 1002 1.00 -28.84 25.51
C PHE A 1002 1.81 -29.25 26.73
N SER A 1003 3.10 -29.47 26.55
CA SER A 1003 4.02 -29.71 27.66
C SER A 1003 5.06 -28.61 27.80
N ILE A 1004 5.46 -28.34 29.04
CA ILE A 1004 6.54 -27.43 29.41
C ILE A 1004 7.71 -28.27 29.94
N GLU A 1005 8.88 -28.10 29.34
CA GLU A 1005 10.14 -28.72 29.74
C GLU A 1005 11.18 -27.59 29.97
N ALA A 1006 11.93 -27.62 31.08
CA ALA A 1006 13.04 -26.69 31.29
C ALA A 1006 14.26 -27.06 30.43
N LEU A 1007 14.97 -26.04 29.92
CA LEU A 1007 16.19 -26.15 29.11
C LEU A 1007 17.48 -26.07 29.94
#